data_AF-V5WKL9-F1
#
_entry.id   AF-V5WKL9-F1
#
_cell.length_a   1.000
_cell.length_b   1.000
_cell.length_c   1.000
_cell.angle_alpha   90.00
_cell.angle_beta   90.00
_cell.angle_gamma   90.00
#
_symmetry.space_group_name_H-M   'P 1'
#
loop_
_entity.id
_entity.type
_entity.pdbx_description
1 polymer ?
#
loop_
_entity_poly.entity_id
_entity_poly.type
_entity_poly.pdbx_seq_one_letter_code
_entity_poly.pdbx_strand_id
1 'polypeptide(L)'
;MKIANNQQNKFKDEFGESLQSAPEDFAAAQRISRQMGGRYLGSGQATFLFWTPELSEAEPRPDTLRLEILITEQEPDFSLASQSLVFQVEDFPVVREGEFCFAVLEDLTPGTREHLGPLYRLVYENNSGEKRYILDPLAASIPFGAAAPAELYDIEGMLAGRKDMEYFRSLFQSDDVKKEDDGVLRIGDPVNMLELHCATSNPEGSLAGLTRIYREISRKLSRGETLESWEMNYIEYDAIQLMPIEPAILYEGGPDFWSETARRQNELVVNLRKPDSLNWGYDTITLGSPAVNPVLLETRRPHEFLELIETLHNFHGSPIRMVLDVVYGHLDNQAMDLLNSRYFAGANMYGQNVSYSDPMVRGVILEMQRRKSDFGVDGVRVDGAQDFKNYDPESGQMIHDDDFLELMNRVEQRAGEWTYRPWMIFEDGRPWPRDDWELKSSYREITKKLPNVVQWGPLTFAHNTPFLFTFWAMKWWRIQEVFLYGDKWITGTSNHDTLRRGTQVDPESRINTYLGDNLPDIFRKAYDNPAVRLFDLFMPGIPMDFLQSNMHVPWSFIRNTDRRWAAKVMSEEAYFLDWVLTENLFSRDWVFSRLKARGFSSLQGLRRFVKSLNHCLQLADQEPGRAAELLNELDLQGPGRLDAEGLVFLARDWMEDVHEICRVSNYLQDTDRSASAYGYKLRSFLRSNRWLGAAPQKGDYADMLRPADGAVIIHGIRTSPDGGRKILFLANMEGEPKTIQPAALMAGREELTYGWKLTAATPDLQGSLNPPGSSFDITATIRLENAQGILLESD
;
A
#
# COMPACT_ATOMS: atom_id res chain seq x y z
N MET A 1 -15.03 -12.34 -36.07
CA MET A 1 -15.76 -12.72 -34.85
C MET A 1 -17.26 -12.72 -35.14
N LYS A 2 -18.08 -13.37 -34.31
CA LYS A 2 -19.56 -13.29 -34.46
C LYS A 2 -20.28 -13.55 -33.14
N ILE A 3 -21.57 -13.19 -33.10
CA ILE A 3 -22.46 -13.49 -31.97
C ILE A 3 -22.68 -15.01 -31.89
N ALA A 4 -22.39 -15.59 -30.73
CA ALA A 4 -22.65 -16.99 -30.43
C ALA A 4 -24.11 -17.17 -30.00
N ASN A 5 -25.06 -17.11 -30.96
CA ASN A 5 -26.50 -17.01 -30.69
C ASN A 5 -27.04 -18.04 -29.69
N ASN A 6 -26.62 -19.31 -29.80
CA ASN A 6 -27.07 -20.37 -28.90
C ASN A 6 -26.62 -20.11 -27.46
N GLN A 7 -25.35 -19.72 -27.30
CA GLN A 7 -24.76 -19.44 -25.99
C GLN A 7 -25.22 -18.11 -25.43
N GLN A 8 -25.54 -17.13 -26.28
CA GLN A 8 -26.16 -15.88 -25.87
C GLN A 8 -27.56 -16.11 -25.28
N ASN A 9 -28.37 -16.97 -25.90
CA ASN A 9 -29.67 -17.35 -25.35
C ASN A 9 -29.52 -18.13 -24.03
N LYS A 10 -28.58 -19.09 -23.98
CA LYS A 10 -28.27 -19.81 -22.75
C LYS A 10 -27.85 -18.87 -21.61
N PHE A 11 -26.93 -17.95 -21.90
CA PHE A 11 -26.47 -16.94 -20.94
C PHE A 11 -27.62 -16.03 -20.50
N LYS A 12 -28.51 -15.64 -21.42
CA LYS A 12 -29.71 -14.88 -21.09
C LYS A 12 -30.59 -15.61 -20.07
N ASP A 13 -30.84 -16.90 -20.28
CA ASP A 13 -31.68 -17.71 -19.40
C ASP A 13 -31.02 -17.85 -18.01
N GLU A 14 -29.73 -18.20 -17.95
CA GLU A 14 -28.96 -18.31 -16.69
C GLU A 14 -28.86 -16.96 -15.93
N PHE A 15 -28.72 -15.86 -16.68
CA PHE A 15 -28.72 -14.51 -16.13
C PHE A 15 -30.09 -14.09 -15.60
N GLY A 16 -31.16 -14.40 -16.35
CA GLY A 16 -32.54 -14.19 -15.93
C GLY A 16 -32.90 -14.97 -14.67
N GLU A 17 -32.43 -16.22 -14.56
CA GLU A 17 -32.54 -17.01 -13.33
C GLU A 17 -31.77 -16.35 -12.18
N SER A 18 -30.57 -15.83 -12.41
CA SER A 18 -29.79 -15.12 -11.39
C SER A 18 -30.52 -13.89 -10.84
N LEU A 19 -31.21 -13.15 -11.71
CA LEU A 19 -32.06 -12.01 -11.36
C LEU A 19 -33.31 -12.44 -10.55
N GLN A 20 -33.96 -13.55 -10.91
CA GLN A 20 -35.22 -13.99 -10.30
C GLN A 20 -35.05 -14.83 -9.02
N SER A 21 -33.93 -15.55 -8.87
CA SER A 21 -33.71 -16.56 -7.82
C SER A 21 -33.17 -16.01 -6.51
N ALA A 22 -32.96 -14.71 -6.37
CA ALA A 22 -32.47 -14.10 -5.13
C ALA A 22 -33.62 -13.62 -4.25
N PRO A 23 -33.84 -14.21 -3.07
CA PRO A 23 -34.84 -13.71 -2.13
C PRO A 23 -34.46 -12.37 -1.46
N GLU A 24 -33.21 -11.92 -1.61
CA GLU A 24 -32.67 -10.63 -1.13
C GLU A 24 -31.79 -9.98 -2.20
N ASP A 25 -31.93 -8.67 -2.42
CA ASP A 25 -31.29 -7.89 -3.49
C ASP A 25 -29.76 -8.07 -3.56
N PHE A 26 -29.11 -8.26 -2.40
CA PHE A 26 -27.65 -8.38 -2.32
C PHE A 26 -27.10 -9.74 -2.78
N ALA A 27 -27.79 -10.85 -2.49
CA ALA A 27 -27.33 -12.17 -2.94
C ALA A 27 -27.38 -12.31 -4.47
N ALA A 28 -28.35 -11.65 -5.13
CA ALA A 28 -28.38 -11.51 -6.58
C ALA A 28 -27.17 -10.71 -7.08
N ALA A 29 -26.92 -9.55 -6.47
CA ALA A 29 -25.80 -8.69 -6.84
C ALA A 29 -24.43 -9.40 -6.77
N GLN A 30 -24.20 -10.23 -5.75
CA GLN A 30 -22.99 -11.04 -5.64
C GLN A 30 -22.86 -12.09 -6.75
N ARG A 31 -23.96 -12.72 -7.19
CA ARG A 31 -23.93 -13.68 -8.30
C ARG A 31 -23.74 -13.01 -9.65
N ILE A 32 -24.32 -11.83 -9.83
CA ILE A 32 -24.24 -11.05 -11.06
C ILE A 32 -22.84 -10.46 -11.25
N SER A 33 -22.27 -9.84 -10.20
CA SER A 33 -20.91 -9.27 -10.24
C SER A 33 -19.84 -10.28 -10.67
N ARG A 34 -19.94 -11.54 -10.24
CA ARG A 34 -19.06 -12.65 -10.71
C ARG A 34 -19.11 -12.90 -12.21
N GLN A 35 -20.18 -12.49 -12.89
CA GLN A 35 -20.37 -12.64 -14.32
C GLN A 35 -20.02 -11.38 -15.12
N MET A 36 -19.87 -10.23 -14.45
CA MET A 36 -19.62 -8.93 -15.08
C MET A 36 -18.22 -8.83 -15.71
N GLY A 37 -18.09 -7.87 -16.61
CA GLY A 37 -16.89 -7.58 -17.37
C GLY A 37 -16.65 -8.51 -18.56
N GLY A 38 -15.52 -8.33 -19.22
CA GLY A 38 -15.06 -9.21 -20.30
C GLY A 38 -14.40 -10.47 -19.75
N ARG A 39 -14.98 -11.64 -20.02
CA ARG A 39 -14.49 -12.94 -19.54
C ARG A 39 -14.27 -13.89 -20.70
N TYR A 40 -13.07 -14.42 -20.80
CA TYR A 40 -12.75 -15.50 -21.74
C TYR A 40 -13.21 -16.84 -21.16
N LEU A 41 -13.96 -17.63 -21.95
CA LEU A 41 -14.53 -18.92 -21.53
C LEU A 41 -13.79 -20.12 -22.12
N GLY A 42 -12.70 -19.88 -22.87
CA GLY A 42 -11.98 -20.92 -23.62
C GLY A 42 -12.54 -21.15 -25.02
N SER A 43 -11.77 -21.85 -25.85
CA SER A 43 -12.13 -22.21 -27.24
C SER A 43 -12.61 -21.04 -28.11
N GLY A 44 -12.05 -19.84 -27.89
CA GLY A 44 -12.40 -18.64 -28.65
C GLY A 44 -13.70 -17.96 -28.22
N GLN A 45 -14.36 -18.41 -27.15
CA GLN A 45 -15.60 -17.83 -26.66
C GLN A 45 -15.35 -16.80 -25.54
N ALA A 46 -16.09 -15.70 -25.56
CA ALA A 46 -16.07 -14.70 -24.49
C ALA A 46 -17.46 -14.14 -24.18
N THR A 47 -17.70 -13.80 -22.91
CA THR A 47 -18.89 -13.07 -22.45
C THR A 47 -18.50 -11.67 -22.03
N PHE A 48 -19.35 -10.70 -22.34
CA PHE A 48 -19.22 -9.32 -21.90
C PHE A 48 -20.52 -8.93 -21.21
N LEU A 49 -20.47 -8.57 -19.93
CA LEU A 49 -21.64 -8.16 -19.16
C LEU A 49 -21.35 -6.84 -18.42
N PHE A 50 -22.17 -5.83 -18.67
CA PHE A 50 -22.06 -4.51 -18.04
C PHE A 50 -23.29 -4.19 -17.22
N TRP A 51 -23.08 -3.56 -16.06
CA TRP A 51 -24.15 -2.91 -15.30
C TRP A 51 -24.25 -1.46 -15.74
N THR A 52 -25.40 -1.10 -16.30
CA THR A 52 -25.63 0.12 -17.07
C THR A 52 -26.93 0.84 -16.66
N PRO A 53 -27.14 1.13 -15.36
CA PRO A 53 -28.36 1.80 -14.89
C PRO A 53 -28.59 3.17 -15.56
N GLU A 54 -27.51 3.85 -15.94
CA GLU A 54 -27.51 5.15 -16.62
C GLU A 54 -28.22 5.13 -17.98
N LEU A 55 -28.35 3.97 -18.65
CA LEU A 55 -29.04 3.85 -19.93
C LEU A 55 -30.57 3.94 -19.81
N SER A 56 -31.12 3.96 -18.60
CA SER A 56 -32.54 4.27 -18.37
C SER A 56 -32.81 5.78 -18.48
N GLU A 57 -31.86 6.61 -18.06
CA GLU A 57 -31.95 8.07 -18.08
C GLU A 57 -31.33 8.69 -19.33
N ALA A 58 -30.28 8.07 -19.89
CA ALA A 58 -29.52 8.61 -21.02
C ALA A 58 -30.29 8.58 -22.36
N GLU A 59 -31.42 7.85 -22.43
CA GLU A 59 -32.24 7.67 -23.62
C GLU A 59 -31.40 7.49 -24.90
N PRO A 60 -30.62 6.39 -25.02
CA PRO A 60 -29.76 6.17 -26.16
C PRO A 60 -30.57 6.18 -27.46
N ARG A 61 -30.02 6.78 -28.51
CA ARG A 61 -30.65 6.77 -29.84
C ARG A 61 -30.89 5.32 -30.29
N PRO A 62 -32.03 5.03 -30.94
CA PRO A 62 -32.33 3.68 -31.40
C PRO A 62 -31.17 3.07 -32.21
N ASP A 63 -30.88 1.80 -31.95
CA ASP A 63 -29.86 0.99 -32.64
C ASP A 63 -28.39 1.45 -32.50
N THR A 64 -28.10 2.43 -31.65
CA THR A 64 -26.73 2.95 -31.43
C THR A 64 -25.96 2.23 -30.32
N LEU A 65 -26.65 1.59 -29.37
CA LEU A 65 -26.01 0.85 -28.28
C LEU A 65 -25.35 -0.44 -28.82
N ARG A 66 -24.02 -0.51 -28.74
CA ARG A 66 -23.21 -1.63 -29.25
C ARG A 66 -22.10 -1.99 -28.27
N LEU A 67 -21.62 -3.23 -28.38
CA LEU A 67 -20.31 -3.63 -27.89
C LEU A 67 -19.30 -3.35 -29.00
N GLU A 68 -18.37 -2.42 -28.74
CA GLU A 68 -17.28 -2.10 -29.66
C GLU A 68 -16.08 -2.99 -29.31
N ILE A 69 -15.58 -3.75 -30.28
CA ILE A 69 -14.35 -4.55 -30.19
C ILE A 69 -13.29 -3.91 -31.09
N LEU A 70 -12.11 -3.64 -30.51
CA LEU A 70 -10.98 -3.02 -31.19
C LEU A 70 -9.85 -4.05 -31.30
N ILE A 71 -9.44 -4.35 -32.53
CA ILE A 71 -8.37 -5.31 -32.83
C ILE A 71 -7.29 -4.63 -33.62
N THR A 72 -6.05 -4.83 -33.27
CA THR A 72 -4.93 -4.39 -34.10
C THR A 72 -4.11 -5.59 -34.55
N GLU A 73 -3.66 -5.59 -35.80
CA GLU A 73 -2.64 -6.54 -36.29
C GLU A 73 -1.22 -6.10 -35.92
N GLN A 74 -1.08 -4.91 -35.34
CA GLN A 74 0.20 -4.34 -34.92
C GLN A 74 0.37 -4.57 -33.42
N GLU A 75 1.30 -5.45 -33.05
CA GLU A 75 1.64 -5.62 -31.64
C GLU A 75 2.26 -4.31 -31.10
N PRO A 76 1.69 -3.72 -30.02
CA PRO A 76 2.24 -2.53 -29.41
C PRO A 76 3.63 -2.79 -28.84
N ASP A 77 4.56 -1.86 -29.08
CA ASP A 77 5.82 -1.84 -28.33
C ASP A 77 5.61 -1.05 -27.03
N PHE A 78 5.37 -1.76 -25.93
CA PHE A 78 5.11 -1.14 -24.63
C PHE A 78 6.31 -0.36 -24.04
N SER A 79 7.50 -0.47 -24.64
CA SER A 79 8.67 0.30 -24.21
C SER A 79 8.66 1.75 -24.72
N LEU A 80 7.92 2.04 -25.80
CA LEU A 80 7.89 3.36 -26.43
C LEU A 80 7.13 4.38 -25.58
N ALA A 81 7.65 5.60 -25.50
CA ALA A 81 6.98 6.72 -24.82
C ALA A 81 5.65 7.12 -25.50
N SER A 82 5.60 6.99 -26.83
CA SER A 82 4.38 7.20 -27.63
C SER A 82 4.43 6.40 -28.92
N GLN A 83 3.27 5.94 -29.40
CA GLN A 83 3.12 5.26 -30.69
C GLN A 83 1.72 5.46 -31.26
N SER A 84 1.58 5.37 -32.58
CA SER A 84 0.27 5.39 -33.22
C SER A 84 -0.06 4.02 -33.80
N LEU A 85 -1.21 3.48 -33.44
CA LEU A 85 -1.71 2.20 -33.90
C LEU A 85 -3.04 2.36 -34.62
N VAL A 86 -3.32 1.44 -35.54
CA VAL A 86 -4.61 1.33 -36.21
C VAL A 86 -5.33 0.11 -35.67
N PHE A 87 -6.53 0.32 -35.17
CA PHE A 87 -7.45 -0.71 -34.72
C PHE A 87 -8.58 -0.88 -35.74
N GLN A 88 -8.87 -2.11 -36.11
CA GLN A 88 -10.13 -2.48 -36.74
C GLN A 88 -11.24 -2.41 -35.69
N VAL A 89 -12.35 -1.79 -36.06
CA VAL A 89 -13.53 -1.61 -35.21
C VAL A 89 -14.60 -2.60 -35.66
N GLU A 90 -14.99 -3.51 -34.77
CA GLU A 90 -16.13 -4.40 -34.97
C GLU A 90 -17.20 -4.12 -33.91
N ASP A 91 -18.39 -3.73 -34.36
CA ASP A 91 -19.53 -3.44 -33.50
C ASP A 91 -20.53 -4.61 -33.46
N PHE A 92 -20.94 -4.99 -32.25
CA PHE A 92 -21.89 -6.07 -32.03
C PHE A 92 -23.16 -5.58 -31.34
N PRO A 93 -24.35 -6.07 -31.73
CA PRO A 93 -25.57 -5.82 -30.96
C PRO A 93 -25.45 -6.44 -29.57
N VAL A 94 -25.94 -5.73 -28.56
CA VAL A 94 -26.05 -6.23 -27.19
C VAL A 94 -27.50 -6.58 -26.87
N VAL A 95 -27.68 -7.54 -25.96
CA VAL A 95 -28.97 -7.82 -25.33
C VAL A 95 -29.06 -6.95 -24.08
N ARG A 96 -30.19 -6.25 -23.95
CA ARG A 96 -30.53 -5.50 -22.74
C ARG A 96 -31.52 -6.30 -21.91
N GLU A 97 -31.21 -6.51 -20.64
CA GLU A 97 -32.08 -7.16 -19.66
C GLU A 97 -32.07 -6.32 -18.38
N GLY A 98 -33.13 -5.53 -18.18
CA GLY A 98 -33.19 -4.54 -17.09
C GLY A 98 -32.10 -3.46 -17.22
N GLU A 99 -31.30 -3.32 -16.17
CA GLU A 99 -30.15 -2.40 -16.09
C GLU A 99 -28.88 -2.98 -16.70
N PHE A 100 -28.91 -4.18 -17.28
CA PHE A 100 -27.72 -4.88 -17.74
C PHE A 100 -27.69 -5.00 -19.26
N CYS A 101 -26.48 -4.91 -19.80
CA CYS A 101 -26.20 -5.14 -21.21
C CYS A 101 -25.16 -6.23 -21.36
N PHE A 102 -25.41 -7.19 -22.25
CA PHE A 102 -24.46 -8.26 -22.51
C PHE A 102 -24.39 -8.70 -23.96
N ALA A 103 -23.27 -9.31 -24.32
CA ALA A 103 -23.07 -10.04 -25.56
C ALA A 103 -22.18 -11.26 -25.33
N VAL A 104 -22.40 -12.31 -26.13
CA VAL A 104 -21.55 -13.50 -26.15
C VAL A 104 -20.98 -13.66 -27.54
N LEU A 105 -19.66 -13.59 -27.64
CA LEU A 105 -18.95 -13.65 -28.91
C LEU A 105 -18.12 -14.93 -29.00
N GLU A 106 -17.90 -15.39 -30.23
CA GLU A 106 -17.00 -16.50 -30.57
C GLU A 106 -15.94 -16.07 -31.60
N ASP A 107 -14.92 -16.90 -31.75
CA ASP A 107 -13.74 -16.69 -32.59
C ASP A 107 -12.85 -15.51 -32.12
N LEU A 108 -12.72 -15.29 -30.80
CA LEU A 108 -11.80 -14.31 -30.20
C LEU A 108 -10.48 -14.96 -29.76
N THR A 109 -9.38 -14.22 -29.87
CA THR A 109 -8.09 -14.59 -29.28
C THR A 109 -7.83 -13.65 -28.12
N PRO A 110 -7.86 -14.09 -26.85
CA PRO A 110 -7.62 -13.20 -25.71
C PRO A 110 -6.15 -12.78 -25.64
N GLY A 111 -5.89 -11.71 -24.90
CA GLY A 111 -4.53 -11.27 -24.57
C GLY A 111 -3.82 -12.29 -23.70
N THR A 112 -2.50 -12.38 -23.91
CA THR A 112 -1.60 -13.28 -23.17
C THR A 112 -0.37 -12.50 -22.70
N ARG A 113 0.67 -13.21 -22.25
CA ARG A 113 1.96 -12.61 -21.92
C ARG A 113 2.61 -11.95 -23.14
N GLU A 114 2.42 -12.51 -24.33
CA GLU A 114 3.13 -12.12 -25.55
C GLU A 114 2.30 -11.22 -26.47
N HIS A 115 0.97 -11.28 -26.39
CA HIS A 115 0.07 -10.67 -27.37
C HIS A 115 -0.99 -9.80 -26.70
N LEU A 116 -1.31 -8.67 -27.34
CA LEU A 116 -2.43 -7.82 -26.96
C LEU A 116 -3.76 -8.47 -27.40
N GLY A 117 -4.68 -8.62 -26.46
CA GLY A 117 -6.05 -9.07 -26.74
C GLY A 117 -6.92 -7.97 -27.35
N PRO A 118 -8.09 -8.34 -27.91
CA PRO A 118 -9.11 -7.38 -28.32
C PRO A 118 -9.46 -6.45 -27.17
N LEU A 119 -9.45 -5.15 -27.46
CA LEU A 119 -9.94 -4.16 -26.50
C LEU A 119 -11.45 -4.01 -26.67
N TYR A 120 -12.16 -3.73 -25.58
CA TYR A 120 -13.62 -3.67 -25.59
C TYR A 120 -14.16 -2.57 -24.68
N ARG A 121 -15.35 -2.09 -25.05
CA ARG A 121 -16.19 -1.17 -24.27
C ARG A 121 -17.60 -1.16 -24.83
N LEU A 122 -18.57 -0.66 -24.07
CA LEU A 122 -19.86 -0.29 -24.65
C LEU A 122 -19.80 1.11 -25.23
N VAL A 123 -20.59 1.30 -26.28
CA VAL A 123 -20.71 2.56 -27.00
C VAL A 123 -22.17 2.84 -27.31
N TYR A 124 -22.60 4.10 -27.21
CA TYR A 124 -23.91 4.56 -27.67
C TYR A 124 -23.87 6.04 -28.07
N GLU A 125 -24.90 6.51 -28.78
CA GLU A 125 -25.14 7.94 -28.97
C GLU A 125 -26.27 8.39 -28.06
N ASN A 126 -26.05 9.45 -27.29
CA ASN A 126 -27.12 10.07 -26.52
C ASN A 126 -28.07 10.88 -27.45
N ASN A 127 -29.13 11.45 -26.86
CA ASN A 127 -30.10 12.26 -27.61
C ASN A 127 -29.48 13.43 -28.40
N SER A 128 -28.39 14.05 -27.90
CA SER A 128 -27.68 15.14 -28.62
C SER A 128 -26.80 14.63 -29.78
N GLY A 129 -26.68 13.31 -29.95
CA GLY A 129 -25.83 12.69 -30.99
C GLY A 129 -24.35 12.64 -30.59
N GLU A 130 -24.05 12.87 -29.31
CA GLU A 130 -22.70 12.71 -28.77
C GLU A 130 -22.45 11.24 -28.45
N LYS A 131 -21.28 10.76 -28.88
CA LYS A 131 -20.81 9.40 -28.63
C LYS A 131 -20.37 9.27 -27.18
N ARG A 132 -20.93 8.29 -26.47
CA ARG A 132 -20.65 7.98 -25.06
C ARG A 132 -20.12 6.57 -24.93
N TYR A 133 -19.32 6.34 -23.88
CA TYR A 133 -18.66 5.07 -23.62
C TYR A 133 -18.98 4.61 -22.19
N ILE A 134 -19.12 3.29 -22.02
CA ILE A 134 -19.19 2.66 -20.69
C ILE A 134 -18.06 1.64 -20.62
N LEU A 135 -17.24 1.77 -19.58
CA LEU A 135 -16.04 0.97 -19.36
C LEU A 135 -16.33 -0.19 -18.38
N ASP A 136 -15.43 -1.17 -18.34
CA ASP A 136 -15.57 -2.32 -17.44
C ASP A 136 -14.88 -2.02 -16.08
N PRO A 137 -15.64 -1.86 -14.98
CA PRO A 137 -15.06 -1.68 -13.65
C PRO A 137 -14.32 -2.92 -13.15
N LEU A 138 -14.55 -4.10 -13.74
CA LEU A 138 -13.97 -5.37 -13.35
C LEU A 138 -12.93 -5.91 -14.34
N ALA A 139 -12.38 -5.03 -15.19
CA ALA A 139 -11.39 -5.37 -16.20
C ALA A 139 -10.17 -6.07 -15.58
N ALA A 140 -9.73 -7.17 -16.20
CA ALA A 140 -8.52 -7.90 -15.77
C ALA A 140 -7.22 -7.25 -16.28
N SER A 141 -7.29 -6.50 -17.37
CA SER A 141 -6.15 -5.81 -17.98
C SER A 141 -6.59 -4.48 -18.60
N ILE A 142 -5.82 -3.43 -18.34
CA ILE A 142 -6.02 -2.05 -18.84
C ILE A 142 -4.67 -1.44 -19.26
N PRO A 143 -4.01 -1.98 -20.29
CA PRO A 143 -2.61 -1.65 -20.60
C PRO A 143 -2.35 -0.17 -20.92
N PHE A 144 -3.41 0.58 -21.21
CA PHE A 144 -3.37 2.00 -21.57
C PHE A 144 -4.04 2.93 -20.53
N GLY A 145 -4.34 2.43 -19.33
CA GLY A 145 -4.90 3.21 -18.23
C GLY A 145 -6.41 3.07 -18.04
N ALA A 146 -6.92 3.57 -16.92
CA ALA A 146 -8.31 3.33 -16.48
C ALA A 146 -9.36 3.92 -17.45
N ALA A 147 -9.09 5.07 -18.07
CA ALA A 147 -10.01 5.68 -19.03
C ALA A 147 -9.94 5.08 -20.46
N ALA A 148 -9.06 4.10 -20.69
CA ALA A 148 -8.95 3.42 -21.99
C ALA A 148 -9.88 2.20 -22.06
N PRO A 149 -10.21 1.69 -23.27
CA PRO A 149 -10.93 0.43 -23.42
C PRO A 149 -10.19 -0.73 -22.73
N ALA A 150 -10.94 -1.60 -22.05
CA ALA A 150 -10.39 -2.76 -21.34
C ALA A 150 -9.91 -3.84 -22.31
N GLU A 151 -8.92 -4.64 -21.92
CA GLU A 151 -8.44 -5.77 -22.72
C GLU A 151 -9.11 -7.08 -22.29
N LEU A 152 -9.60 -7.86 -23.26
CA LEU A 152 -10.01 -9.24 -23.00
C LEU A 152 -8.75 -10.09 -22.78
N TYR A 153 -8.57 -10.61 -21.57
CA TYR A 153 -7.34 -11.31 -21.17
C TYR A 153 -7.61 -12.74 -20.71
N ASP A 154 -6.70 -13.68 -21.00
CA ASP A 154 -6.79 -15.07 -20.54
C ASP A 154 -6.28 -15.22 -19.10
N ILE A 155 -7.01 -14.63 -18.15
CA ILE A 155 -6.64 -14.66 -16.73
C ILE A 155 -6.69 -16.08 -16.16
N GLU A 156 -7.68 -16.88 -16.57
CA GLU A 156 -7.85 -18.27 -16.12
C GLU A 156 -6.71 -19.15 -16.63
N GLY A 157 -6.32 -19.02 -17.90
CA GLY A 157 -5.15 -19.72 -18.45
C GLY A 157 -3.85 -19.32 -17.77
N MET A 158 -3.68 -18.02 -17.47
CA MET A 158 -2.53 -17.52 -16.71
C MET A 158 -2.46 -18.13 -15.31
N LEU A 159 -3.54 -18.07 -14.53
CA LEU A 159 -3.58 -18.57 -13.15
C LEU A 159 -3.50 -20.10 -13.09
N ALA A 160 -4.04 -20.82 -14.08
CA ALA A 160 -3.87 -22.27 -14.20
C ALA A 160 -2.41 -22.67 -14.45
N GLY A 161 -1.61 -21.78 -15.06
CA GLY A 161 -0.18 -21.97 -15.32
C GLY A 161 0.76 -21.61 -14.17
N ARG A 162 0.23 -21.29 -12.98
CA ARG A 162 1.03 -20.84 -11.83
C ARG A 162 2.07 -21.86 -11.35
N LYS A 163 3.22 -21.38 -10.87
CA LYS A 163 4.41 -22.19 -10.55
C LYS A 163 4.68 -22.40 -9.06
N ASP A 164 3.72 -22.06 -8.21
CA ASP A 164 3.82 -22.06 -6.75
C ASP A 164 2.80 -23.01 -6.09
N MET A 165 2.27 -23.99 -6.81
CA MET A 165 1.30 -24.95 -6.24
C MET A 165 1.88 -25.79 -5.09
N GLU A 166 3.19 -26.02 -5.05
CA GLU A 166 3.84 -26.71 -3.93
C GLU A 166 3.84 -25.87 -2.65
N TYR A 167 3.91 -24.53 -2.79
CA TYR A 167 3.75 -23.63 -1.67
C TYR A 167 2.37 -23.78 -1.02
N PHE A 168 1.28 -23.68 -1.80
CA PHE A 168 -0.08 -23.83 -1.25
C PHE A 168 -0.29 -25.21 -0.62
N ARG A 169 0.20 -26.28 -1.26
CA ARG A 169 0.15 -27.63 -0.70
C ARG A 169 0.81 -27.70 0.68
N SER A 170 1.97 -27.07 0.83
CA SER A 170 2.71 -27.04 2.10
C SER A 170 2.02 -26.13 3.13
N LEU A 171 1.59 -24.94 2.73
CA LEU A 171 0.91 -23.96 3.58
C LEU A 171 -0.36 -24.54 4.20
N PHE A 172 -1.24 -25.14 3.39
CA PHE A 172 -2.53 -25.67 3.86
C PHE A 172 -2.41 -26.98 4.65
N GLN A 173 -1.19 -27.53 4.80
CA GLN A 173 -0.87 -28.63 5.72
C GLN A 173 -0.17 -28.15 6.99
N SER A 174 0.16 -26.87 7.09
CA SER A 174 0.88 -26.28 8.22
C SER A 174 -0.07 -25.78 9.32
N ASP A 175 0.48 -25.52 10.50
CA ASP A 175 -0.24 -24.91 11.63
C ASP A 175 -0.59 -23.42 11.40
N ASP A 176 -0.06 -22.82 10.32
CA ASP A 176 -0.34 -21.44 9.93
C ASP A 176 -1.70 -21.27 9.25
N VAL A 177 -2.44 -22.36 9.02
CA VAL A 177 -3.77 -22.34 8.42
C VAL A 177 -4.76 -22.98 9.38
N LYS A 178 -5.89 -22.30 9.58
CA LYS A 178 -7.00 -22.82 10.37
C LYS A 178 -8.19 -23.09 9.48
N LYS A 179 -8.95 -24.14 9.81
CA LYS A 179 -10.26 -24.39 9.20
C LYS A 179 -11.31 -23.66 10.02
N GLU A 180 -12.03 -22.73 9.38
CA GLU A 180 -13.14 -22.01 10.01
C GLU A 180 -14.38 -22.91 10.13
N ASP A 181 -15.40 -22.45 10.87
CA ASP A 181 -16.59 -23.24 11.21
C ASP A 181 -17.40 -23.71 9.98
N ASP A 182 -17.37 -22.94 8.89
CA ASP A 182 -17.98 -23.28 7.61
C ASP A 182 -17.11 -24.22 6.74
N GLY A 183 -15.94 -24.58 7.24
CA GLY A 183 -15.02 -25.50 6.61
C GLY A 183 -14.03 -24.87 5.62
N VAL A 184 -14.07 -23.55 5.42
CA VAL A 184 -13.11 -22.85 4.57
C VAL A 184 -11.78 -22.66 5.31
N LEU A 185 -10.68 -22.78 4.58
CA LEU A 185 -9.34 -22.55 5.12
C LEU A 185 -9.07 -21.05 5.29
N ARG A 186 -8.46 -20.63 6.39
CA ARG A 186 -8.03 -19.27 6.68
C ARG A 186 -6.52 -19.26 6.90
N ILE A 187 -5.82 -18.43 6.14
CA ILE A 187 -4.40 -18.16 6.39
C ILE A 187 -4.29 -17.32 7.67
N GLY A 188 -3.41 -17.74 8.58
CA GLY A 188 -3.12 -17.06 9.83
C GLY A 188 -2.08 -15.94 9.69
N ASP A 189 -1.84 -15.26 10.80
CA ASP A 189 -0.95 -14.11 10.87
C ASP A 189 0.51 -14.46 10.48
N PRO A 190 1.26 -13.54 9.83
CA PRO A 190 2.71 -13.62 9.76
C PRO A 190 3.35 -13.18 11.08
N VAL A 191 4.62 -13.49 11.27
CA VAL A 191 5.37 -13.08 12.48
C VAL A 191 5.87 -11.64 12.39
N ASN A 192 6.19 -11.19 11.19
CA ASN A 192 6.64 -9.84 10.88
C ASN A 192 6.39 -9.55 9.40
N MET A 193 6.43 -8.28 9.03
CA MET A 193 6.22 -7.89 7.63
C MET A 193 6.98 -6.65 7.18
N LEU A 194 7.13 -6.51 5.87
CA LEU A 194 7.76 -5.37 5.22
C LEU A 194 6.78 -4.68 4.28
N GLU A 195 6.54 -3.39 4.50
CA GLU A 195 5.79 -2.54 3.58
C GLU A 195 6.70 -2.03 2.44
N LEU A 196 6.21 -2.09 1.21
CA LEU A 196 6.93 -1.74 -0.02
C LEU A 196 6.08 -0.87 -0.95
N HIS A 197 6.66 0.25 -1.38
CA HIS A 197 6.14 1.02 -2.51
C HIS A 197 6.80 0.54 -3.81
N CYS A 198 6.04 -0.06 -4.72
CA CYS A 198 6.60 -0.71 -5.91
C CYS A 198 7.51 0.23 -6.73
N ALA A 199 7.04 1.43 -7.06
CA ALA A 199 7.74 2.35 -7.98
C ALA A 199 9.07 2.90 -7.44
N THR A 200 9.29 2.86 -6.12
CA THR A 200 10.51 3.38 -5.47
C THR A 200 11.39 2.31 -4.87
N SER A 201 10.91 1.07 -4.73
CA SER A 201 11.61 -0.04 -4.05
C SER A 201 12.53 -0.85 -4.98
N ASN A 202 12.68 -0.44 -6.24
CA ASN A 202 13.59 -1.06 -7.21
C ASN A 202 14.00 -0.02 -8.28
N PRO A 203 15.10 -0.23 -9.03
CA PRO A 203 15.58 0.76 -10.00
C PRO A 203 14.62 1.00 -11.16
N GLU A 204 13.89 -0.02 -11.62
CA GLU A 204 12.97 0.10 -12.75
C GLU A 204 11.59 0.66 -12.39
N GLY A 205 11.26 0.70 -11.09
CA GLY A 205 9.97 1.15 -10.58
C GLY A 205 8.81 0.22 -10.97
N SER A 206 9.08 -1.08 -11.12
CA SER A 206 8.13 -2.07 -11.63
C SER A 206 8.05 -3.34 -10.76
N LEU A 207 7.02 -4.15 -10.98
CA LEU A 207 6.89 -5.46 -10.35
C LEU A 207 7.94 -6.45 -10.90
N ALA A 208 8.28 -6.38 -12.19
CA ALA A 208 9.39 -7.15 -12.75
C ALA A 208 10.75 -6.80 -12.11
N GLY A 209 10.98 -5.53 -11.78
CA GLY A 209 12.19 -5.07 -11.07
C GLY A 209 12.29 -5.63 -9.66
N LEU A 210 11.19 -5.58 -8.89
CA LEU A 210 11.12 -6.26 -7.59
C LEU A 210 11.37 -7.77 -7.72
N THR A 211 10.78 -8.40 -8.73
CA THR A 211 10.97 -9.82 -9.00
C THR A 211 12.44 -10.17 -9.22
N ARG A 212 13.17 -9.34 -9.99
CA ARG A 212 14.62 -9.53 -10.21
C ARG A 212 15.43 -9.42 -8.91
N ILE A 213 15.10 -8.48 -8.02
CA ILE A 213 15.74 -8.34 -6.70
C ILE A 213 15.55 -9.64 -5.89
N TYR A 214 14.32 -10.10 -5.71
CA TYR A 214 14.06 -11.31 -4.92
C TYR A 214 14.66 -12.58 -5.55
N ARG A 215 14.66 -12.72 -6.88
CA ARG A 215 15.34 -13.83 -7.57
C ARG A 215 16.84 -13.82 -7.29
N GLU A 216 17.47 -12.65 -7.33
CA GLU A 216 18.91 -12.51 -7.09
C GLU A 216 19.28 -12.83 -5.64
N ILE A 217 18.53 -12.31 -4.67
CA ILE A 217 18.77 -12.62 -3.25
C ILE A 217 18.55 -14.12 -2.99
N SER A 218 17.47 -14.70 -3.50
CA SER A 218 17.18 -16.14 -3.41
C SER A 218 18.31 -16.99 -4.02
N ARG A 219 18.83 -16.59 -5.19
CA ARG A 219 19.98 -17.23 -5.84
C ARG A 219 21.22 -17.19 -4.95
N LYS A 220 21.55 -16.01 -4.38
CA LYS A 220 22.70 -15.84 -3.48
C LYS A 220 22.59 -16.76 -2.26
N LEU A 221 21.44 -16.77 -1.60
CA LEU A 221 21.17 -17.64 -0.45
C LEU A 221 21.35 -19.12 -0.81
N SER A 222 20.81 -19.56 -1.95
CA SER A 222 20.93 -20.97 -2.40
C SER A 222 22.36 -21.44 -2.66
N ARG A 223 23.29 -20.50 -2.89
CA ARG A 223 24.71 -20.77 -3.12
C ARG A 223 25.59 -20.49 -1.90
N GLY A 224 24.99 -20.06 -0.79
CA GLY A 224 25.72 -19.59 0.38
C GLY A 224 26.57 -18.35 0.11
N GLU A 225 26.20 -17.53 -0.89
CA GLU A 225 26.86 -16.26 -1.17
C GLU A 225 26.52 -15.25 -0.05
N THR A 226 27.48 -14.38 0.26
CA THR A 226 27.27 -13.32 1.25
C THR A 226 26.34 -12.25 0.67
N LEU A 227 25.33 -11.86 1.44
CA LEU A 227 24.45 -10.76 1.09
C LEU A 227 25.15 -9.40 1.28
N GLU A 228 24.82 -8.48 0.38
CA GLU A 228 25.10 -7.06 0.57
C GLU A 228 24.21 -6.49 1.68
N SER A 229 24.63 -5.36 2.25
CA SER A 229 23.92 -4.70 3.36
C SER A 229 22.45 -4.43 3.01
N TRP A 230 22.20 -3.84 1.84
CA TRP A 230 20.85 -3.52 1.38
C TRP A 230 19.98 -4.75 1.10
N GLU A 231 20.57 -5.87 0.68
CA GLU A 231 19.83 -7.11 0.40
C GLU A 231 19.21 -7.69 1.68
N MET A 232 19.90 -7.53 2.81
CA MET A 232 19.39 -7.94 4.11
C MET A 232 18.11 -7.20 4.49
N ASN A 233 17.89 -5.97 4.00
CA ASN A 233 16.71 -5.17 4.31
C ASN A 233 15.43 -5.62 3.57
N TYR A 234 15.53 -6.54 2.59
CA TYR A 234 14.38 -7.08 1.84
C TYR A 234 13.84 -8.41 2.38
N ILE A 235 14.57 -9.08 3.28
CA ILE A 235 14.32 -10.48 3.64
C ILE A 235 14.31 -10.74 5.16
N GLU A 236 14.09 -12.00 5.53
CA GLU A 236 13.71 -12.45 6.89
C GLU A 236 12.37 -11.88 7.35
N TYR A 237 11.55 -11.47 6.39
CA TYR A 237 10.15 -11.17 6.62
C TYR A 237 9.30 -12.40 6.30
N ASP A 238 8.31 -12.70 7.14
CA ASP A 238 7.32 -13.74 6.86
C ASP A 238 6.32 -13.27 5.80
N ALA A 239 6.10 -11.96 5.67
CA ALA A 239 5.24 -11.36 4.65
C ALA A 239 5.80 -10.03 4.11
N ILE A 240 5.42 -9.69 2.89
CA ILE A 240 5.53 -8.32 2.36
C ILE A 240 4.14 -7.76 2.08
N GLN A 241 3.95 -6.48 2.37
CA GLN A 241 2.78 -5.71 1.96
C GLN A 241 3.18 -4.79 0.82
N LEU A 242 2.56 -4.95 -0.35
CA LEU A 242 2.64 -3.93 -1.38
C LEU A 242 1.66 -2.81 -1.03
N MET A 243 2.13 -1.57 -1.04
CA MET A 243 1.27 -0.39 -1.17
C MET A 243 0.39 -0.51 -2.44
N PRO A 244 -0.71 0.24 -2.56
CA PRO A 244 -1.73 -0.01 -3.58
C PRO A 244 -1.15 -0.10 -4.99
N ILE A 245 -1.61 -1.12 -5.72
CA ILE A 245 -1.20 -1.41 -7.11
C ILE A 245 -2.39 -1.32 -8.06
N GLU A 246 -3.46 -0.66 -7.62
CA GLU A 246 -4.66 -0.33 -8.36
C GLU A 246 -4.40 0.81 -9.35
N PRO A 247 -5.21 0.90 -10.42
CA PRO A 247 -5.14 2.02 -11.35
C PRO A 247 -5.37 3.35 -10.62
N ALA A 248 -4.35 4.20 -10.63
CA ALA A 248 -4.40 5.53 -10.02
C ALA A 248 -5.08 6.56 -10.94
N ILE A 249 -5.33 7.74 -10.39
CA ILE A 249 -5.85 8.90 -11.13
C ILE A 249 -4.98 9.31 -12.33
N LEU A 250 -5.61 9.99 -13.29
CA LEU A 250 -4.99 10.52 -14.50
C LEU A 250 -4.66 12.02 -14.33
N TYR A 251 -4.01 12.61 -15.34
CA TYR A 251 -3.65 14.04 -15.31
C TYR A 251 -4.89 14.94 -15.41
N GLU A 252 -5.11 15.79 -14.41
CA GLU A 252 -6.23 16.74 -14.40
C GLU A 252 -6.10 17.77 -15.56
N GLY A 253 -6.93 17.64 -16.58
CA GLY A 253 -6.87 18.49 -17.78
C GLY A 253 -5.57 18.36 -18.57
N GLY A 254 -4.81 17.28 -18.35
CA GLY A 254 -3.56 16.96 -19.05
C GLY A 254 -3.75 15.99 -20.21
N PRO A 255 -2.64 15.49 -20.80
CA PRO A 255 -2.71 14.58 -21.94
C PRO A 255 -3.18 13.17 -21.55
N ASP A 256 -4.11 12.62 -22.32
CA ASP A 256 -4.56 11.24 -22.17
C ASP A 256 -3.47 10.22 -22.54
N PHE A 257 -3.60 9.00 -22.01
CA PHE A 257 -2.79 7.85 -22.43
C PHE A 257 -3.35 7.17 -23.69
N TRP A 258 -4.66 7.32 -23.92
CA TRP A 258 -5.38 6.81 -25.08
C TRP A 258 -6.08 7.97 -25.79
N SER A 259 -5.67 8.27 -27.02
CA SER A 259 -6.25 9.38 -27.79
C SER A 259 -6.70 8.92 -29.19
N GLU A 260 -8.00 9.00 -29.45
CA GLU A 260 -8.58 8.70 -30.77
C GLU A 260 -8.33 9.87 -31.72
N THR A 261 -7.41 9.69 -32.67
CA THR A 261 -6.95 10.77 -33.57
C THR A 261 -7.69 10.81 -34.91
N ALA A 262 -8.14 9.65 -35.40
CA ALA A 262 -8.98 9.57 -36.59
C ALA A 262 -9.86 8.34 -36.51
N ARG A 263 -11.13 8.49 -36.89
CA ARG A 263 -12.09 7.39 -36.98
C ARG A 263 -12.70 7.33 -38.37
N ARG A 264 -12.64 6.16 -38.98
CA ARG A 264 -13.37 5.77 -40.19
C ARG A 264 -14.39 4.69 -39.80
N GLN A 265 -15.17 4.23 -40.77
CA GLN A 265 -16.29 3.32 -40.51
C GLN A 265 -15.86 2.03 -39.78
N ASN A 266 -14.73 1.42 -40.18
CA ASN A 266 -14.22 0.18 -39.58
C ASN A 266 -12.79 0.33 -39.04
N GLU A 267 -12.24 1.55 -38.98
CA GLU A 267 -10.86 1.78 -38.55
C GLU A 267 -10.81 2.91 -37.54
N LEU A 268 -9.99 2.73 -36.50
CA LEU A 268 -9.69 3.71 -35.48
C LEU A 268 -8.18 3.89 -35.37
N VAL A 269 -7.70 5.11 -35.63
CA VAL A 269 -6.31 5.48 -35.43
C VAL A 269 -6.17 6.08 -34.04
N VAL A 270 -5.36 5.43 -33.21
CA VAL A 270 -5.14 5.81 -31.82
C VAL A 270 -3.70 6.24 -31.65
N ASN A 271 -3.49 7.35 -30.95
CA ASN A 271 -2.19 7.70 -30.40
C ASN A 271 -2.15 7.25 -28.94
N LEU A 272 -1.18 6.39 -28.65
CA LEU A 272 -0.95 5.80 -27.35
C LEU A 272 0.25 6.50 -26.72
N ARG A 273 0.08 7.01 -25.50
CA ARG A 273 1.17 7.50 -24.66
C ARG A 273 1.40 6.52 -23.52
N LYS A 274 2.66 6.26 -23.20
CA LYS A 274 3.04 5.41 -22.09
C LYS A 274 2.42 5.95 -20.78
N PRO A 275 1.68 5.13 -20.02
CA PRO A 275 1.26 5.50 -18.67
C PRO A 275 2.47 5.88 -17.80
N ASP A 276 2.46 7.09 -17.26
CA ASP A 276 3.56 7.70 -16.51
C ASP A 276 3.10 8.53 -15.29
N SER A 277 1.87 8.31 -14.81
CA SER A 277 1.41 8.93 -13.56
C SER A 277 2.18 8.36 -12.36
N LEU A 278 2.73 9.26 -11.55
CA LEU A 278 3.37 8.97 -10.27
C LEU A 278 2.36 9.25 -9.17
N ASN A 279 2.14 8.26 -8.30
CA ASN A 279 1.25 8.35 -7.16
C ASN A 279 1.74 7.39 -6.06
N TRP A 280 1.35 7.63 -4.81
CA TRP A 280 1.46 6.65 -3.72
C TRP A 280 0.57 5.42 -3.89
N GLY A 281 -0.49 5.55 -4.68
CA GLY A 281 -1.46 4.50 -4.99
C GLY A 281 -2.83 4.72 -4.36
N TYR A 282 -2.97 5.57 -3.35
CA TYR A 282 -4.23 5.74 -2.59
C TYR A 282 -5.28 6.61 -3.28
N ASP A 283 -4.91 7.42 -4.28
CA ASP A 283 -5.90 8.12 -5.11
C ASP A 283 -6.34 7.19 -6.24
N THR A 284 -7.29 6.30 -5.95
CA THR A 284 -7.80 5.34 -6.92
C THR A 284 -9.04 5.88 -7.64
N ILE A 285 -9.17 5.53 -8.92
CA ILE A 285 -10.41 5.75 -9.68
C ILE A 285 -11.46 4.68 -9.34
N THR A 286 -11.05 3.57 -8.70
CA THR A 286 -11.84 2.33 -8.45
C THR A 286 -12.23 1.56 -9.72
N LEU A 287 -12.42 2.24 -10.86
CA LEU A 287 -12.61 1.59 -12.16
C LEU A 287 -11.38 0.73 -12.51
N GLY A 288 -11.61 -0.57 -12.73
CA GLY A 288 -10.56 -1.49 -13.16
C GLY A 288 -9.64 -1.94 -12.02
N SER A 289 -10.00 -1.75 -10.75
CA SER A 289 -9.19 -2.20 -9.60
C SER A 289 -8.71 -3.66 -9.63
N PRO A 290 -9.39 -4.63 -10.28
CA PRO A 290 -8.81 -5.97 -10.46
C PRO A 290 -7.53 -5.98 -11.28
N ALA A 291 -7.38 -5.07 -12.24
CA ALA A 291 -6.16 -4.93 -13.01
C ALA A 291 -5.04 -4.33 -12.16
N VAL A 292 -3.81 -4.64 -12.52
CA VAL A 292 -2.63 -3.97 -11.96
C VAL A 292 -2.42 -2.66 -12.69
N ASN A 293 -2.07 -1.61 -11.95
CA ASN A 293 -1.75 -0.30 -12.50
C ASN A 293 -0.71 -0.47 -13.63
N PRO A 294 -1.04 -0.09 -14.88
CA PRO A 294 -0.15 -0.33 -15.99
C PRO A 294 1.21 0.33 -15.78
N VAL A 295 1.29 1.47 -15.07
CA VAL A 295 2.56 2.17 -14.77
C VAL A 295 3.59 1.24 -14.12
N LEU A 296 3.15 0.32 -13.26
CA LEU A 296 3.99 -0.60 -12.49
C LEU A 296 4.41 -1.86 -13.26
N LEU A 297 4.00 -1.99 -14.52
CA LEU A 297 4.27 -3.14 -15.39
C LEU A 297 5.22 -2.72 -16.53
N GLU A 298 6.36 -3.37 -16.67
CA GLU A 298 7.30 -3.16 -17.79
C GLU A 298 6.71 -3.57 -19.14
N THR A 299 6.01 -4.70 -19.18
CA THR A 299 5.40 -5.29 -20.37
C THR A 299 3.90 -4.96 -20.48
N ARG A 300 3.36 -4.21 -19.51
CA ARG A 300 1.91 -3.92 -19.40
C ARG A 300 1.04 -5.18 -19.35
N ARG A 301 1.59 -6.30 -18.86
CA ARG A 301 0.87 -7.58 -18.76
C ARG A 301 0.67 -7.95 -17.29
N PRO A 302 -0.51 -8.46 -16.89
CA PRO A 302 -0.76 -8.96 -15.53
C PRO A 302 0.21 -10.04 -15.04
N HIS A 303 0.89 -10.75 -15.94
CA HIS A 303 1.86 -11.80 -15.62
C HIS A 303 2.99 -11.35 -14.69
N GLU A 304 3.42 -10.09 -14.72
CA GLU A 304 4.50 -9.61 -13.83
C GLU A 304 4.11 -9.70 -12.35
N PHE A 305 2.83 -9.49 -12.03
CA PHE A 305 2.36 -9.60 -10.66
C PHE A 305 2.32 -11.06 -10.19
N LEU A 306 1.83 -11.97 -11.03
CA LEU A 306 1.88 -13.40 -10.74
C LEU A 306 3.33 -13.88 -10.58
N GLU A 307 4.26 -13.43 -11.43
CA GLU A 307 5.68 -13.80 -11.33
C GLU A 307 6.34 -13.33 -10.03
N LEU A 308 5.97 -12.16 -9.51
CA LEU A 308 6.44 -11.68 -8.22
C LEU A 308 5.95 -12.62 -7.11
N ILE A 309 4.66 -12.93 -7.08
CA ILE A 309 4.06 -13.85 -6.09
C ILE A 309 4.74 -15.21 -6.16
N GLU A 310 4.87 -15.80 -7.35
CA GLU A 310 5.56 -17.08 -7.54
C GLU A 310 7.00 -17.06 -7.05
N THR A 311 7.70 -15.94 -7.23
CA THR A 311 9.10 -15.77 -6.79
C THR A 311 9.20 -15.74 -5.26
N LEU A 312 8.25 -15.08 -4.59
CA LEU A 312 8.19 -14.96 -3.13
C LEU A 312 7.76 -16.29 -2.47
N HIS A 313 6.76 -16.95 -3.03
CA HIS A 313 6.29 -18.26 -2.55
C HIS A 313 7.34 -19.35 -2.70
N ASN A 314 8.15 -19.30 -3.77
CA ASN A 314 9.25 -20.24 -4.00
C ASN A 314 10.61 -19.70 -3.50
N PHE A 315 10.63 -18.69 -2.64
CA PHE A 315 11.86 -18.06 -2.17
C PHE A 315 12.74 -19.05 -1.39
N HIS A 316 14.07 -18.99 -1.60
CA HIS A 316 15.00 -19.92 -0.95
C HIS A 316 15.14 -19.64 0.55
N GLY A 317 15.13 -20.70 1.36
CA GLY A 317 15.21 -20.62 2.83
C GLY A 317 13.83 -20.69 3.48
N SER A 318 12.92 -19.78 3.11
CA SER A 318 11.51 -19.83 3.51
C SER A 318 10.64 -19.03 2.54
N PRO A 319 9.41 -19.49 2.23
CA PRO A 319 8.45 -18.70 1.50
C PRO A 319 8.17 -17.34 2.16
N ILE A 320 7.95 -16.33 1.34
CA ILE A 320 7.54 -14.99 1.77
C ILE A 320 6.10 -14.77 1.30
N ARG A 321 5.21 -14.42 2.23
CA ARG A 321 3.78 -14.20 1.94
C ARG A 321 3.54 -12.87 1.23
N MET A 322 2.54 -12.82 0.35
CA MET A 322 2.08 -11.60 -0.32
C MET A 322 0.84 -11.01 0.35
N VAL A 323 0.92 -9.76 0.79
CA VAL A 323 -0.20 -8.98 1.33
C VAL A 323 -0.51 -7.82 0.38
N LEU A 324 -1.76 -7.70 -0.01
CA LEU A 324 -2.23 -6.56 -0.81
C LEU A 324 -2.84 -5.49 0.06
N ASP A 325 -2.59 -4.24 -0.28
CA ASP A 325 -3.34 -3.11 0.23
C ASP A 325 -4.47 -2.76 -0.74
N VAL A 326 -5.71 -2.69 -0.25
CA VAL A 326 -6.89 -2.37 -1.06
C VAL A 326 -7.54 -1.07 -0.59
N VAL A 327 -7.82 -0.19 -1.55
CA VAL A 327 -8.34 1.15 -1.30
C VAL A 327 -9.76 1.26 -1.85
N TYR A 328 -10.72 0.94 -0.99
CA TYR A 328 -12.15 0.97 -1.33
C TYR A 328 -12.96 1.90 -0.44
N GLY A 329 -12.33 2.70 0.41
CA GLY A 329 -12.99 3.65 1.32
C GLY A 329 -13.61 4.88 0.63
N HIS A 330 -13.06 5.26 -0.53
CA HIS A 330 -13.42 6.46 -1.29
C HIS A 330 -13.21 6.26 -2.80
N LEU A 331 -13.67 7.22 -3.62
CA LEU A 331 -13.31 7.33 -5.04
C LEU A 331 -12.81 8.75 -5.33
N ASP A 332 -11.80 8.89 -6.18
CA ASP A 332 -11.42 10.22 -6.68
C ASP A 332 -12.53 10.85 -7.56
N ASN A 333 -12.54 12.18 -7.65
CA ASN A 333 -13.51 12.92 -8.46
C ASN A 333 -13.48 12.57 -9.96
N GLN A 334 -12.34 12.13 -10.50
CA GLN A 334 -12.25 11.68 -11.89
C GLN A 334 -13.14 10.45 -12.18
N ALA A 335 -13.51 9.68 -11.16
CA ALA A 335 -14.41 8.54 -11.32
C ALA A 335 -15.83 8.97 -11.74
N MET A 336 -16.25 10.21 -11.47
CA MET A 336 -17.60 10.70 -11.82
C MET A 336 -17.84 10.74 -13.33
N ASP A 337 -16.78 10.86 -14.13
CA ASP A 337 -16.87 10.83 -15.59
C ASP A 337 -16.79 9.42 -16.17
N LEU A 338 -16.47 8.41 -15.33
CA LEU A 338 -16.12 7.06 -15.76
C LEU A 338 -17.06 5.96 -15.20
N LEU A 339 -17.68 6.20 -14.05
CA LEU A 339 -18.63 5.29 -13.39
C LEU A 339 -20.03 5.89 -13.38
N ASN A 340 -21.04 5.03 -13.35
CA ASN A 340 -22.43 5.48 -13.23
C ASN A 340 -22.71 6.08 -11.84
N SER A 341 -23.76 6.90 -11.75
CA SER A 341 -24.08 7.69 -10.55
C SER A 341 -24.35 6.85 -9.29
N ARG A 342 -24.70 5.57 -9.43
CA ARG A 342 -25.03 4.68 -8.30
C ARG A 342 -23.82 4.35 -7.42
N TYR A 343 -22.59 4.51 -7.92
CA TYR A 343 -21.38 4.31 -7.13
C TYR A 343 -21.16 5.39 -6.05
N PHE A 344 -21.83 6.55 -6.15
CA PHE A 344 -21.51 7.73 -5.35
C PHE A 344 -22.58 8.05 -4.31
N ALA A 345 -22.14 8.28 -3.06
CA ALA A 345 -22.97 8.77 -1.96
C ALA A 345 -22.74 10.26 -1.62
N GLY A 346 -22.06 10.99 -2.51
CA GLY A 346 -21.74 12.42 -2.38
C GLY A 346 -20.29 12.70 -2.01
N ALA A 347 -19.91 13.98 -2.01
CA ALA A 347 -18.53 14.41 -1.84
C ALA A 347 -17.95 14.13 -0.43
N ASN A 348 -16.64 13.89 -0.35
CA ASN A 348 -15.88 13.80 0.89
C ASN A 348 -14.49 14.47 0.76
N MET A 349 -13.63 14.32 1.78
CA MET A 349 -12.31 14.96 1.79
C MET A 349 -11.30 14.37 0.81
N TYR A 350 -11.55 13.16 0.29
CA TYR A 350 -10.68 12.42 -0.65
C TYR A 350 -11.29 12.34 -2.06
N GLY A 351 -12.41 13.02 -2.33
CA GLY A 351 -13.18 12.90 -3.56
C GLY A 351 -14.66 12.63 -3.27
N GLN A 352 -15.08 11.38 -3.45
CA GLN A 352 -16.46 10.91 -3.29
C GLN A 352 -16.56 9.76 -2.27
N ASN A 353 -17.64 9.76 -1.50
CA ASN A 353 -18.06 8.60 -0.72
C ASN A 353 -18.59 7.52 -1.66
N VAL A 354 -18.23 6.27 -1.39
CA VAL A 354 -18.80 5.10 -2.06
C VAL A 354 -20.21 4.84 -1.53
N SER A 355 -21.13 4.46 -2.41
CA SER A 355 -22.51 4.08 -2.05
C SER A 355 -22.60 2.63 -1.57
N TYR A 356 -22.13 2.33 -0.35
CA TYR A 356 -22.22 0.97 0.20
C TYR A 356 -23.65 0.52 0.52
N SER A 357 -24.63 1.43 0.51
CA SER A 357 -26.05 1.10 0.60
C SER A 357 -26.60 0.42 -0.66
N ASP A 358 -25.93 0.57 -1.80
CA ASP A 358 -26.34 -0.07 -3.04
C ASP A 358 -25.82 -1.53 -3.10
N PRO A 359 -26.71 -2.54 -3.19
CA PRO A 359 -26.30 -3.94 -3.22
C PRO A 359 -25.39 -4.30 -4.40
N MET A 360 -25.58 -3.68 -5.57
CA MET A 360 -24.73 -3.90 -6.75
C MET A 360 -23.33 -3.32 -6.53
N VAL A 361 -23.21 -2.14 -5.92
CA VAL A 361 -21.91 -1.54 -5.59
C VAL A 361 -21.14 -2.44 -4.62
N ARG A 362 -21.78 -2.92 -3.55
CA ARG A 362 -21.19 -3.89 -2.62
C ARG A 362 -20.72 -5.15 -3.34
N GLY A 363 -21.58 -5.72 -4.21
CA GLY A 363 -21.27 -6.92 -4.97
C GLY A 363 -20.06 -6.74 -5.89
N VAL A 364 -20.00 -5.62 -6.60
CA VAL A 364 -18.88 -5.28 -7.49
C VAL A 364 -17.59 -5.09 -6.70
N ILE A 365 -17.58 -4.38 -5.58
CA ILE A 365 -16.36 -4.17 -4.77
C ILE A 365 -15.82 -5.49 -4.21
N LEU A 366 -16.70 -6.36 -3.69
CA LEU A 366 -16.28 -7.69 -3.22
C LEU A 366 -15.71 -8.54 -4.37
N GLU A 367 -16.29 -8.44 -5.57
CA GLU A 367 -15.74 -9.09 -6.76
C GLU A 367 -14.40 -8.48 -7.20
N MET A 368 -14.20 -7.17 -7.03
CA MET A 368 -12.92 -6.51 -7.29
C MET A 368 -11.82 -7.09 -6.39
N GLN A 369 -12.09 -7.14 -5.09
CA GLN A 369 -11.19 -7.74 -4.09
C GLN A 369 -10.89 -9.20 -4.45
N ARG A 370 -11.92 -9.99 -4.82
CA ARG A 370 -11.78 -11.40 -5.18
C ARG A 370 -10.85 -11.58 -6.39
N ARG A 371 -11.14 -10.92 -7.51
CA ARG A 371 -10.34 -11.06 -8.75
C ARG A 371 -8.87 -10.70 -8.55
N LYS A 372 -8.61 -9.63 -7.78
CA LYS A 372 -7.25 -9.20 -7.47
C LYS A 372 -6.51 -10.21 -6.59
N SER A 373 -7.21 -10.76 -5.60
CA SER A 373 -6.64 -11.68 -4.61
C SER A 373 -6.44 -13.10 -5.15
N ASP A 374 -7.21 -13.51 -6.17
CA ASP A 374 -7.07 -14.81 -6.87
C ASP A 374 -5.72 -15.02 -7.58
N PHE A 375 -4.89 -13.98 -7.70
CA PHE A 375 -3.47 -14.15 -8.04
C PHE A 375 -2.73 -15.05 -7.02
N GLY A 376 -3.36 -15.36 -5.89
CA GLY A 376 -2.87 -16.23 -4.84
C GLY A 376 -2.22 -15.44 -3.73
N VAL A 377 -2.82 -14.33 -3.31
CA VAL A 377 -2.30 -13.52 -2.20
C VAL A 377 -2.66 -14.17 -0.86
N ASP A 378 -1.81 -13.97 0.14
CA ASP A 378 -1.95 -14.60 1.46
C ASP A 378 -2.66 -13.69 2.47
N GLY A 379 -2.60 -12.38 2.26
CA GLY A 379 -3.22 -11.38 3.12
C GLY A 379 -3.79 -10.18 2.36
N VAL A 380 -4.71 -9.46 3.01
CA VAL A 380 -5.27 -8.20 2.51
C VAL A 380 -5.33 -7.18 3.66
N ARG A 381 -4.74 -6.00 3.45
CA ARG A 381 -4.97 -4.79 4.22
C ARG A 381 -6.09 -3.99 3.57
N VAL A 382 -7.08 -3.61 4.36
CA VAL A 382 -8.09 -2.63 3.99
C VAL A 382 -7.64 -1.26 4.48
N ASP A 383 -7.24 -0.41 3.55
CA ASP A 383 -6.87 0.99 3.79
C ASP A 383 -8.07 1.78 4.28
N GLY A 384 -7.82 2.70 5.22
CA GLY A 384 -8.84 3.63 5.71
C GLY A 384 -10.15 2.94 6.10
N ALA A 385 -10.10 1.78 6.77
CA ALA A 385 -11.28 0.99 7.12
C ALA A 385 -12.30 1.78 7.97
N GLN A 386 -11.86 2.83 8.66
CA GLN A 386 -12.77 3.76 9.32
C GLN A 386 -13.69 4.53 8.36
N ASP A 387 -13.34 4.70 7.09
CA ASP A 387 -14.05 5.54 6.11
C ASP A 387 -15.20 4.82 5.39
N PHE A 388 -15.35 3.52 5.62
CA PHE A 388 -16.52 2.74 5.20
C PHE A 388 -17.72 3.16 6.04
N LYS A 389 -18.45 4.18 5.57
CA LYS A 389 -19.58 4.78 6.28
C LYS A 389 -20.78 4.94 5.37
N ASN A 390 -21.96 4.78 5.96
CA ASN A 390 -23.22 5.16 5.34
C ASN A 390 -23.82 6.35 6.09
N TYR A 391 -24.49 7.25 5.36
CA TYR A 391 -25.29 8.29 5.97
C TYR A 391 -26.57 7.68 6.55
N ASP A 392 -26.82 7.91 7.84
CA ASP A 392 -28.08 7.57 8.49
C ASP A 392 -28.97 8.82 8.59
N PRO A 393 -30.10 8.87 7.85
CA PRO A 393 -31.02 10.01 7.90
C PRO A 393 -31.69 10.22 9.25
N GLU A 394 -31.85 9.17 10.07
CA GLU A 394 -32.54 9.29 11.37
C GLU A 394 -31.67 10.01 12.40
N SER A 395 -30.39 9.64 12.50
CA SER A 395 -29.44 10.31 13.38
C SER A 395 -28.79 11.56 12.76
N GLY A 396 -28.82 11.69 11.42
CA GLY A 396 -28.11 12.74 10.68
C GLY A 396 -26.59 12.57 10.71
N GLN A 397 -26.09 11.34 10.91
CA GLN A 397 -24.67 11.05 11.07
C GLN A 397 -24.18 10.02 10.06
N MET A 398 -22.87 10.06 9.79
CA MET A 398 -22.19 8.98 9.07
C MET A 398 -21.89 7.84 10.06
N ILE A 399 -22.42 6.64 9.80
CA ILE A 399 -22.25 5.44 10.64
C ILE A 399 -21.30 4.48 9.94
N HIS A 400 -20.36 3.89 10.68
CA HIS A 400 -19.45 2.88 10.17
C HIS A 400 -20.18 1.59 9.75
N ASP A 401 -19.88 1.09 8.55
CA ASP A 401 -20.45 -0.11 7.96
C ASP A 401 -19.58 -1.34 8.27
N ASP A 402 -19.56 -1.73 9.55
CA ASP A 402 -18.78 -2.89 9.99
C ASP A 402 -19.28 -4.21 9.37
N ASP A 403 -20.55 -4.27 8.97
CA ASP A 403 -21.13 -5.43 8.30
C ASP A 403 -20.51 -5.60 6.90
N PHE A 404 -20.18 -4.50 6.21
CA PHE A 404 -19.44 -4.59 4.95
C PHE A 404 -17.99 -5.02 5.16
N LEU A 405 -17.32 -4.52 6.20
CA LEU A 405 -15.97 -4.96 6.54
C LEU A 405 -15.95 -6.47 6.89
N GLU A 406 -16.99 -6.99 7.53
CA GLU A 406 -17.15 -8.44 7.72
C GLU A 406 -17.30 -9.19 6.39
N LEU A 407 -18.08 -8.66 5.44
CA LEU A 407 -18.20 -9.26 4.10
C LEU A 407 -16.85 -9.29 3.38
N MET A 408 -16.05 -8.22 3.47
CA MET A 408 -14.69 -8.18 2.91
C MET A 408 -13.77 -9.24 3.54
N ASN A 409 -13.88 -9.47 4.86
CA ASN A 409 -13.15 -10.53 5.57
C ASN A 409 -13.56 -11.96 5.13
N ARG A 410 -14.76 -12.12 4.56
CA ARG A 410 -15.31 -13.43 4.15
C ARG A 410 -15.08 -13.77 2.68
N VAL A 411 -14.48 -12.87 1.89
CA VAL A 411 -14.22 -13.12 0.46
C VAL A 411 -13.29 -14.32 0.30
N GLU A 412 -13.81 -15.34 -0.38
CA GLU A 412 -13.08 -16.57 -0.70
C GLU A 412 -12.26 -16.41 -1.98
N GLN A 413 -11.03 -16.90 -1.93
CA GLN A 413 -10.07 -16.90 -3.03
C GLN A 413 -9.80 -18.32 -3.50
N ARG A 414 -9.31 -18.44 -4.73
CA ARG A 414 -8.94 -19.72 -5.34
C ARG A 414 -7.51 -19.72 -5.83
N ALA A 415 -6.76 -20.75 -5.47
CA ALA A 415 -5.42 -21.04 -5.99
C ALA A 415 -5.34 -22.52 -6.36
N GLY A 416 -5.45 -22.83 -7.66
CA GLY A 416 -5.55 -24.22 -8.14
C GLY A 416 -6.75 -24.95 -7.54
N GLU A 417 -6.51 -26.09 -6.87
CA GLU A 417 -7.55 -26.85 -6.18
C GLU A 417 -8.03 -26.25 -4.84
N TRP A 418 -7.36 -25.23 -4.33
CA TRP A 418 -7.62 -24.70 -2.98
C TRP A 418 -8.62 -23.55 -3.00
N THR A 419 -9.57 -23.59 -2.07
CA THR A 419 -10.42 -22.46 -1.69
C THR A 419 -10.07 -22.03 -0.27
N TYR A 420 -9.77 -20.76 -0.09
CA TYR A 420 -9.30 -20.23 1.18
C TYR A 420 -9.72 -18.77 1.36
N ARG A 421 -9.49 -18.22 2.55
CA ARG A 421 -9.60 -16.81 2.84
C ARG A 421 -8.24 -16.27 3.31
N PRO A 422 -7.79 -15.12 2.78
CA PRO A 422 -6.53 -14.52 3.18
C PRO A 422 -6.62 -14.02 4.63
N TRP A 423 -5.46 -13.81 5.22
CA TRP A 423 -5.36 -13.04 6.47
C TRP A 423 -5.81 -11.59 6.23
N MET A 424 -6.42 -10.93 7.23
CA MET A 424 -6.98 -9.59 7.07
C MET A 424 -6.40 -8.59 8.08
N ILE A 425 -6.03 -7.42 7.57
CA ILE A 425 -5.61 -6.25 8.34
C ILE A 425 -6.62 -5.12 8.07
N PHE A 426 -7.09 -4.46 9.11
CA PHE A 426 -7.89 -3.24 8.97
C PHE A 426 -7.14 -2.04 9.52
N GLU A 427 -6.87 -1.06 8.66
CA GLU A 427 -6.43 0.24 9.14
C GLU A 427 -7.64 1.01 9.68
N ASP A 428 -7.87 0.92 10.98
CA ASP A 428 -8.98 1.61 11.63
C ASP A 428 -8.53 2.30 12.93
N GLY A 429 -8.48 3.62 12.87
CA GLY A 429 -8.16 4.52 13.98
C GLY A 429 -9.39 5.23 14.54
N ARG A 430 -10.60 4.68 14.36
CA ARG A 430 -11.83 5.38 14.76
C ARG A 430 -11.79 5.76 16.25
N PRO A 431 -12.29 6.95 16.62
CA PRO A 431 -13.17 7.79 15.83
C PRO A 431 -12.43 8.94 15.10
N TRP A 432 -11.20 8.71 14.60
CA TRP A 432 -10.53 9.60 13.65
C TRP A 432 -11.50 10.06 12.53
N PRO A 433 -11.47 11.36 12.14
CA PRO A 433 -10.52 12.40 12.50
C PRO A 433 -10.97 13.34 13.64
N ARG A 434 -11.85 12.92 14.55
CA ARG A 434 -12.24 13.77 15.70
C ARG A 434 -11.02 14.27 16.47
N ASP A 435 -11.02 15.52 16.91
CA ASP A 435 -9.90 16.12 17.68
C ASP A 435 -9.43 15.28 18.89
N ASP A 436 -10.33 14.58 19.57
CA ASP A 436 -10.06 13.75 20.76
C ASP A 436 -9.73 12.28 20.45
N TRP A 437 -9.53 11.92 19.18
CA TRP A 437 -9.34 10.53 18.73
C TRP A 437 -8.16 9.84 19.41
N GLU A 438 -7.04 10.52 19.65
CA GLU A 438 -5.86 9.92 20.29
C GLU A 438 -6.15 9.44 21.71
N LEU A 439 -7.16 9.99 22.38
CA LEU A 439 -7.62 9.55 23.70
C LEU A 439 -8.74 8.51 23.60
N LYS A 440 -9.61 8.62 22.60
CA LYS A 440 -10.80 7.76 22.45
C LYS A 440 -10.58 6.48 21.69
N SER A 441 -9.63 6.46 20.75
CA SER A 441 -9.44 5.30 19.89
C SER A 441 -8.96 4.12 20.72
N SER A 442 -9.63 2.98 20.53
CA SER A 442 -9.22 1.72 21.10
C SER A 442 -8.35 0.90 20.14
N TYR A 443 -8.33 1.30 18.85
CA TYR A 443 -7.71 0.57 17.73
C TYR A 443 -8.15 -0.90 17.64
N ARG A 444 -9.34 -1.22 18.16
CA ARG A 444 -9.83 -2.61 18.29
C ARG A 444 -11.31 -2.78 17.94
N GLU A 445 -11.97 -1.77 17.39
CA GLU A 445 -13.41 -1.85 17.12
C GLU A 445 -13.76 -2.99 16.15
N ILE A 446 -12.89 -3.29 15.19
CA ILE A 446 -13.06 -4.43 14.28
C ILE A 446 -12.63 -5.72 14.95
N THR A 447 -11.45 -5.78 15.59
CA THR A 447 -10.96 -7.01 16.25
C THR A 447 -11.84 -7.50 17.41
N LYS A 448 -12.61 -6.61 18.06
CA LYS A 448 -13.65 -6.97 19.04
C LYS A 448 -14.79 -7.77 18.42
N LYS A 449 -15.12 -7.50 17.14
CA LYS A 449 -16.17 -8.19 16.38
C LYS A 449 -15.63 -9.41 15.64
N LEU A 450 -14.46 -9.27 15.03
CA LEU A 450 -13.81 -10.25 14.16
C LEU A 450 -12.48 -10.68 14.81
N PRO A 451 -12.45 -11.75 15.63
CA PRO A 451 -11.23 -12.15 16.34
C PRO A 451 -10.16 -12.78 15.44
N ASN A 452 -10.45 -13.00 14.15
CA ASN A 452 -9.57 -13.58 13.15
C ASN A 452 -8.80 -12.52 12.31
N VAL A 453 -8.85 -11.25 12.71
CA VAL A 453 -8.21 -10.13 11.99
C VAL A 453 -7.34 -9.32 12.96
N VAL A 454 -6.45 -8.50 12.40
CA VAL A 454 -5.69 -7.51 13.17
C VAL A 454 -5.99 -6.09 12.71
N GLN A 455 -5.65 -5.11 13.53
CA GLN A 455 -5.75 -3.68 13.20
C GLN A 455 -4.41 -2.97 13.26
N TRP A 456 -4.30 -1.79 12.68
CA TRP A 456 -3.16 -0.90 12.98
C TRP A 456 -3.14 -0.50 14.45
N GLY A 457 -2.01 -0.69 15.11
CA GLY A 457 -1.82 -0.35 16.52
C GLY A 457 -1.57 1.15 16.76
N PRO A 458 -1.59 1.60 18.03
CA PRO A 458 -1.46 3.01 18.39
C PRO A 458 -0.10 3.64 18.06
N LEU A 459 0.96 2.83 17.92
CA LEU A 459 2.30 3.28 17.52
C LEU A 459 2.52 3.24 16.00
N THR A 460 1.65 2.55 15.27
CA THR A 460 1.69 2.39 13.81
C THR A 460 0.83 3.45 13.12
N PHE A 461 -0.30 3.84 13.72
CA PHE A 461 -1.25 4.76 13.09
C PHE A 461 -0.68 6.18 12.88
N ALA A 462 -1.04 6.82 11.75
CA ALA A 462 -0.46 7.94 11.00
C ALA A 462 0.28 9.12 11.69
N HIS A 463 0.27 9.29 13.02
CA HIS A 463 0.71 10.52 13.70
C HIS A 463 1.94 10.39 14.60
N ASN A 464 2.67 9.29 14.54
CA ASN A 464 3.81 9.07 15.44
C ASN A 464 5.10 9.77 14.97
N THR A 465 5.74 10.47 15.90
CA THR A 465 6.91 11.34 15.68
C THR A 465 7.97 11.04 16.75
N PRO A 466 8.63 9.87 16.66
CA PRO A 466 9.54 9.36 17.72
C PRO A 466 10.80 10.20 17.93
N PHE A 467 11.06 11.18 17.07
CA PHE A 467 12.16 12.13 17.20
C PHE A 467 11.84 13.35 18.10
N LEU A 468 10.62 13.49 18.61
CA LEU A 468 10.29 14.56 19.55
C LEU A 468 10.64 14.18 20.99
N PHE A 469 11.15 15.14 21.76
CA PHE A 469 11.30 14.96 23.21
C PHE A 469 9.96 14.62 23.86
N THR A 470 10.04 13.80 24.88
CA THR A 470 8.95 13.21 25.68
C THR A 470 8.00 12.29 24.92
N PHE A 471 8.26 11.94 23.65
CA PHE A 471 7.41 11.03 22.88
C PHE A 471 7.19 9.71 23.62
N TRP A 472 8.26 9.04 24.04
CA TRP A 472 8.16 7.72 24.70
C TRP A 472 7.52 7.81 26.08
N ALA A 473 7.84 8.86 26.84
CA ALA A 473 7.24 9.10 28.15
C ALA A 473 5.73 9.40 28.04
N MET A 474 5.31 10.21 27.06
CA MET A 474 3.91 10.57 26.84
C MET A 474 3.10 9.41 26.28
N LYS A 475 3.69 8.56 25.43
CA LYS A 475 3.04 7.37 24.87
C LYS A 475 3.12 6.15 25.80
N TRP A 476 3.72 6.25 26.99
CA TRP A 476 3.88 5.11 27.91
C TRP A 476 2.57 4.36 28.20
N TRP A 477 1.46 5.07 28.40
CA TRP A 477 0.17 4.42 28.62
C TRP A 477 -0.33 3.64 27.38
N ARG A 478 -0.07 4.13 26.16
CA ARG A 478 -0.31 3.37 24.91
C ARG A 478 0.63 2.19 24.78
N ILE A 479 1.89 2.33 25.20
CA ILE A 479 2.85 1.22 25.24
C ILE A 479 2.37 0.12 26.20
N GLN A 480 1.79 0.48 27.35
CA GLN A 480 1.16 -0.50 28.24
C GLN A 480 0.00 -1.23 27.57
N GLU A 481 -0.79 -0.55 26.73
CA GLU A 481 -1.83 -1.22 25.94
C GLU A 481 -1.24 -2.15 24.88
N VAL A 482 -0.15 -1.76 24.20
CA VAL A 482 0.56 -2.66 23.26
C VAL A 482 1.07 -3.89 24.00
N PHE A 483 1.56 -3.73 25.23
CA PHE A 483 1.99 -4.88 26.03
C PHE A 483 0.84 -5.83 26.34
N LEU A 484 -0.38 -5.32 26.55
CA LEU A 484 -1.53 -6.14 26.95
C LEU A 484 -2.34 -6.70 25.78
N TYR A 485 -2.40 -5.97 24.67
CA TYR A 485 -3.32 -6.21 23.55
C TYR A 485 -2.64 -6.19 22.18
N GLY A 486 -1.30 -6.09 22.14
CA GLY A 486 -0.54 -5.99 20.89
C GLY A 486 -0.74 -7.17 19.96
N ASP A 487 -1.13 -8.35 20.48
CA ASP A 487 -1.48 -9.53 19.69
C ASP A 487 -2.71 -9.33 18.78
N LYS A 488 -3.36 -8.17 18.85
CA LYS A 488 -4.45 -7.74 17.95
C LYS A 488 -3.99 -6.76 16.87
N TRP A 489 -2.70 -6.43 16.83
CA TRP A 489 -2.20 -5.28 16.08
C TRP A 489 -1.02 -5.56 15.16
N ILE A 490 -1.00 -4.82 14.05
CA ILE A 490 0.23 -4.43 13.38
C ILE A 490 0.93 -3.40 14.26
N THR A 491 2.16 -3.67 14.64
CA THR A 491 3.00 -2.83 15.51
C THR A 491 4.20 -2.28 14.74
N GLY A 492 4.98 -1.42 15.40
CA GLY A 492 6.07 -0.65 14.79
C GLY A 492 5.80 0.85 14.84
N THR A 493 6.78 1.64 14.44
CA THR A 493 6.72 3.12 14.46
C THR A 493 6.95 3.75 13.09
N SER A 494 7.13 2.92 12.06
CA SER A 494 7.54 3.34 10.73
C SER A 494 6.72 2.65 9.65
N ASN A 495 6.00 3.45 8.89
CA ASN A 495 5.24 3.11 7.67
C ASN A 495 5.18 4.34 6.77
N HIS A 496 4.55 4.21 5.60
CA HIS A 496 4.43 5.31 4.64
C HIS A 496 3.79 6.59 5.23
N ASP A 497 2.82 6.47 6.15
CA ASP A 497 2.16 7.63 6.76
C ASP A 497 2.98 8.31 7.85
N THR A 498 3.50 7.53 8.79
CA THR A 498 4.29 8.05 9.93
C THR A 498 5.58 8.71 9.45
N LEU A 499 6.22 8.15 8.42
CA LEU A 499 7.43 8.73 7.84
C LEU A 499 7.13 10.06 7.15
N ARG A 500 6.07 10.14 6.33
CA ARG A 500 5.63 11.41 5.74
C ARG A 500 5.26 12.41 6.82
N ARG A 501 4.46 12.00 7.81
CA ARG A 501 4.03 12.88 8.90
C ARG A 501 5.21 13.48 9.64
N GLY A 502 6.27 12.69 9.85
CA GLY A 502 7.51 13.16 10.43
C GLY A 502 8.13 14.32 9.66
N THR A 503 8.18 14.24 8.33
CA THR A 503 8.75 15.30 7.48
C THR A 503 7.92 16.58 7.43
N GLN A 504 6.66 16.53 7.88
CA GLN A 504 5.77 17.70 7.99
C GLN A 504 5.89 18.43 9.33
N VAL A 505 6.66 17.90 10.29
CA VAL A 505 6.84 18.55 11.59
C VAL A 505 7.73 19.78 11.44
N ASP A 506 7.39 20.86 12.14
CA ASP A 506 8.23 22.07 12.16
C ASP A 506 9.62 21.75 12.76
N PRO A 507 10.72 22.02 12.03
CA PRO A 507 12.09 21.84 12.51
C PRO A 507 12.42 22.57 13.82
N GLU A 508 11.66 23.60 14.20
CA GLU A 508 11.81 24.34 15.45
C GLU A 508 11.05 23.71 16.64
N SER A 509 10.40 22.57 16.42
CA SER A 509 9.74 21.79 17.48
C SER A 509 10.75 21.29 18.53
N ARG A 510 10.26 20.69 19.62
CA ARG A 510 11.12 20.10 20.67
C ARG A 510 11.77 18.79 20.21
N ILE A 511 12.78 18.88 19.37
CA ILE A 511 13.48 17.75 18.76
C ILE A 511 14.43 17.09 19.78
N ASN A 512 14.40 15.76 19.87
CA ASN A 512 15.31 14.95 20.67
C ASN A 512 16.72 14.95 20.07
N THR A 513 17.55 15.89 20.51
CA THR A 513 18.93 16.06 20.03
C THR A 513 19.90 14.96 20.49
N TYR A 514 19.48 14.03 21.36
CA TYR A 514 20.31 12.87 21.71
C TYR A 514 20.34 11.79 20.62
N LEU A 515 19.49 11.90 19.59
CA LEU A 515 19.48 10.95 18.48
C LEU A 515 20.60 11.21 17.48
N GLY A 516 20.99 12.47 17.24
CA GLY A 516 22.04 12.79 16.27
C GLY A 516 22.38 14.27 16.22
N ASP A 517 23.38 14.61 15.42
CA ASP A 517 23.97 15.95 15.37
C ASP A 517 23.19 16.93 14.47
N ASN A 518 22.34 16.42 13.58
CA ASN A 518 21.54 17.21 12.65
C ASN A 518 20.19 16.55 12.38
N LEU A 519 19.25 17.32 11.79
CA LEU A 519 17.87 16.87 11.57
C LEU A 519 17.77 15.58 10.71
N PRO A 520 18.48 15.44 9.57
CA PRO A 520 18.52 14.17 8.83
C PRO A 520 18.96 12.96 9.64
N ASP A 521 20.02 13.09 10.44
CA ASP A 521 20.52 11.96 11.24
C ASP A 521 19.56 11.62 12.38
N ILE A 522 18.98 12.64 13.03
CA ILE A 522 17.93 12.47 14.05
C ILE A 522 16.72 11.75 13.44
N PHE A 523 16.27 12.18 12.26
CA PHE A 523 15.11 11.62 11.57
C PHE A 523 15.31 10.15 11.21
N ARG A 524 16.43 9.83 10.55
CA ARG A 524 16.79 8.45 10.18
C ARG A 524 16.85 7.55 11.41
N LYS A 525 17.56 7.97 12.46
CA LYS A 525 17.71 7.16 13.68
C LYS A 525 16.41 7.04 14.48
N ALA A 526 15.46 7.96 14.34
CA ALA A 526 14.18 7.87 15.01
C ALA A 526 13.28 6.79 14.40
N TYR A 527 13.26 6.67 13.07
CA TYR A 527 12.40 5.73 12.35
C TYR A 527 13.10 4.40 12.00
N ASP A 528 14.43 4.35 12.01
CA ASP A 528 15.24 3.12 12.04
C ASP A 528 16.04 3.06 13.34
N ASN A 529 15.31 2.97 14.46
CA ASN A 529 15.91 3.00 15.79
C ASN A 529 16.26 1.58 16.29
N PRO A 530 17.54 1.27 16.57
CA PRO A 530 17.95 -0.06 17.02
C PRO A 530 17.29 -0.52 18.34
N ALA A 531 17.06 0.39 19.30
CA ALA A 531 16.36 0.05 20.54
C ALA A 531 14.88 -0.23 20.29
N VAL A 532 14.24 0.50 19.37
CA VAL A 532 12.84 0.25 18.98
C VAL A 532 12.69 -1.10 18.31
N ARG A 533 13.65 -1.52 17.48
CA ARG A 533 13.62 -2.88 16.89
C ARG A 533 13.67 -3.99 17.94
N LEU A 534 14.41 -3.81 19.04
CA LEU A 534 14.37 -4.75 20.18
C LEU A 534 13.05 -4.68 20.93
N PHE A 535 12.53 -3.48 21.10
CA PHE A 535 11.25 -3.24 21.75
C PHE A 535 10.12 -3.94 20.97
N ASP A 536 10.06 -3.76 19.65
CA ASP A 536 9.06 -4.38 18.78
C ASP A 536 9.14 -5.91 18.79
N LEU A 537 10.33 -6.49 18.99
CA LEU A 537 10.52 -7.93 19.20
C LEU A 537 10.02 -8.40 20.57
N PHE A 538 10.20 -7.59 21.61
CA PHE A 538 9.79 -7.90 22.98
C PHE A 538 8.27 -7.76 23.20
N MET A 539 7.66 -6.80 22.51
CA MET A 539 6.24 -6.49 22.62
C MET A 539 5.38 -7.45 21.79
N PRO A 540 4.14 -7.77 22.23
CA PRO A 540 3.19 -8.52 21.41
C PRO A 540 2.82 -7.79 20.12
N GLY A 541 2.38 -8.55 19.12
CA GLY A 541 1.93 -8.06 17.82
C GLY A 541 2.81 -8.45 16.65
N ILE A 542 2.51 -7.87 15.50
CA ILE A 542 3.15 -8.16 14.22
C ILE A 542 3.91 -6.90 13.81
N PRO A 543 5.24 -6.83 14.04
CA PRO A 543 6.02 -5.67 13.65
C PRO A 543 6.06 -5.53 12.13
N MET A 544 5.73 -4.33 11.67
CA MET A 544 5.86 -3.92 10.27
C MET A 544 7.00 -2.92 10.14
N ASP A 545 7.95 -3.24 9.27
CA ASP A 545 8.97 -2.30 8.83
C ASP A 545 8.55 -1.63 7.52
N PHE A 546 9.11 -0.45 7.26
CA PHE A 546 9.03 0.19 5.94
C PHE A 546 10.41 0.20 5.30
N LEU A 547 10.52 -0.23 4.05
CA LEU A 547 11.82 -0.37 3.39
C LEU A 547 12.61 0.95 3.35
N GLN A 548 11.93 2.07 3.11
CA GLN A 548 12.54 3.39 3.04
C GLN A 548 13.22 3.73 4.37
N SER A 549 12.57 3.44 5.50
CA SER A 549 13.17 3.62 6.82
C SER A 549 14.37 2.70 7.00
N ASN A 550 14.27 1.41 6.67
CA ASN A 550 15.38 0.45 6.81
C ASN A 550 16.61 0.82 5.95
N MET A 551 16.37 1.56 4.87
CA MET A 551 17.39 1.97 3.89
C MET A 551 17.84 3.42 4.08
N HIS A 552 17.29 4.15 5.07
CA HIS A 552 17.49 5.58 5.30
C HIS A 552 17.18 6.47 4.09
N VAL A 553 16.22 6.04 3.28
CA VAL A 553 15.76 6.71 2.06
C VAL A 553 14.63 7.68 2.41
N PRO A 554 14.66 8.93 1.89
CA PRO A 554 13.57 9.89 2.09
C PRO A 554 12.20 9.35 1.64
N TRP A 555 11.15 9.89 2.24
CA TRP A 555 9.77 9.60 1.86
C TRP A 555 8.89 10.83 2.05
N SER A 556 7.98 11.06 1.11
CA SER A 556 7.05 12.19 1.08
C SER A 556 5.89 11.86 0.16
N PHE A 557 4.82 12.66 0.22
CA PHE A 557 3.72 12.60 -0.75
C PHE A 557 4.24 12.78 -2.17
N ILE A 558 3.78 11.91 -3.08
CA ILE A 558 4.14 11.94 -4.50
C ILE A 558 2.86 11.85 -5.31
N ARG A 559 2.59 12.89 -6.12
CA ARG A 559 1.47 12.90 -7.07
C ARG A 559 1.71 13.89 -8.19
N ASN A 560 2.08 13.42 -9.38
CA ASN A 560 2.40 14.32 -10.51
C ASN A 560 1.18 14.66 -11.41
N THR A 561 -0.01 14.23 -11.01
CA THR A 561 -1.25 14.34 -11.79
C THR A 561 -2.08 15.58 -11.47
N ASP A 562 -1.80 16.24 -10.33
CA ASP A 562 -2.54 17.41 -9.87
C ASP A 562 -2.40 18.61 -10.80
N ARG A 563 -3.50 19.35 -10.98
CA ARG A 563 -3.50 20.69 -11.58
C ARG A 563 -4.14 21.70 -10.65
N ARG A 564 -5.35 21.40 -10.16
CA ARG A 564 -6.12 22.33 -9.31
C ARG A 564 -5.43 22.60 -7.98
N TRP A 565 -4.88 21.56 -7.36
CA TRP A 565 -4.28 21.63 -6.02
C TRP A 565 -2.77 21.48 -6.02
N ALA A 566 -2.12 21.44 -7.20
CA ALA A 566 -0.70 21.13 -7.33
C ALA A 566 0.21 22.00 -6.45
N ALA A 567 0.01 23.32 -6.46
CA ALA A 567 0.79 24.25 -5.66
C ALA A 567 0.57 24.07 -4.15
N LYS A 568 -0.69 23.83 -3.74
CA LYS A 568 -1.06 23.54 -2.35
C LYS A 568 -0.35 22.28 -1.85
N VAL A 569 -0.49 21.17 -2.58
CA VAL A 569 0.09 19.88 -2.21
C VAL A 569 1.62 19.97 -2.13
N MET A 570 2.28 20.62 -3.09
CA MET A 570 3.73 20.89 -3.00
C MET A 570 4.08 21.68 -1.72
N SER A 571 3.28 22.70 -1.39
CA SER A 571 3.55 23.59 -0.26
C SER A 571 3.35 22.94 1.12
N GLU A 572 2.52 21.90 1.21
CA GLU A 572 2.29 21.14 2.44
C GLU A 572 3.53 20.36 2.87
N GLU A 573 4.44 20.07 1.94
CA GLU A 573 5.73 19.41 2.19
C GLU A 573 6.86 20.43 2.46
N ALA A 574 6.53 21.63 2.98
CA ALA A 574 7.49 22.73 3.16
C ALA A 574 8.70 22.41 4.04
N TYR A 575 8.57 21.47 4.98
CA TYR A 575 9.63 21.06 5.90
C TYR A 575 10.39 19.81 5.44
N PHE A 576 9.93 19.14 4.37
CA PHE A 576 10.54 17.92 3.86
C PHE A 576 12.05 18.09 3.63
N LEU A 577 12.45 19.18 2.97
CA LEU A 577 13.85 19.46 2.66
C LEU A 577 14.71 19.67 3.92
N ASP A 578 14.15 20.17 5.02
CA ASP A 578 14.89 20.36 6.28
C ASP A 578 15.23 19.01 6.92
N TRP A 579 14.27 18.08 6.89
CA TRP A 579 14.38 16.78 7.52
C TRP A 579 15.21 15.78 6.74
N VAL A 580 15.24 15.84 5.41
CA VAL A 580 15.81 14.74 4.61
C VAL A 580 17.07 15.09 3.81
N LEU A 581 17.32 16.38 3.55
CA LEU A 581 18.44 16.81 2.72
C LEU A 581 19.58 17.45 3.50
N THR A 582 20.80 17.09 3.10
CA THR A 582 22.03 17.81 3.42
C THR A 582 22.54 18.54 2.18
N GLU A 583 23.40 19.54 2.36
CA GLU A 583 24.06 20.23 1.23
C GLU A 583 24.86 19.23 0.36
N ASN A 584 25.47 18.23 0.98
CA ASN A 584 26.19 17.18 0.25
C ASN A 584 25.24 16.37 -0.66
N LEU A 585 24.10 15.92 -0.12
CA LEU A 585 23.12 15.19 -0.92
C LEU A 585 22.53 16.07 -2.03
N PHE A 586 22.13 17.31 -1.69
CA PHE A 586 21.62 18.26 -2.68
C PHE A 586 22.63 18.56 -3.78
N SER A 587 23.94 18.47 -3.53
CA SER A 587 24.96 18.69 -4.56
C SER A 587 25.04 17.59 -5.64
N ARG A 588 24.48 16.39 -5.40
CA ARG A 588 24.49 15.29 -6.39
C ARG A 588 23.63 15.67 -7.61
N ASP A 589 24.12 15.46 -8.83
CA ASP A 589 23.46 15.95 -10.06
C ASP A 589 22.02 15.43 -10.25
N TRP A 590 21.76 14.20 -9.84
CA TRP A 590 20.45 13.56 -9.96
C TRP A 590 19.43 14.07 -8.94
N VAL A 591 19.88 14.63 -7.80
CA VAL A 591 18.99 15.17 -6.76
C VAL A 591 18.41 16.50 -7.21
N PHE A 592 17.08 16.60 -7.25
CA PHE A 592 16.36 17.81 -7.67
C PHE A 592 16.82 18.37 -9.03
N SER A 593 17.11 17.48 -9.98
CA SER A 593 17.68 17.85 -11.29
C SER A 593 16.78 18.81 -12.08
N ARG A 594 15.46 18.65 -12.04
CA ARG A 594 14.50 19.53 -12.74
C ARG A 594 14.43 20.89 -12.08
N LEU A 595 14.35 20.93 -10.76
CA LEU A 595 14.36 22.20 -10.03
C LEU A 595 15.69 22.94 -10.18
N LYS A 596 16.82 22.25 -10.19
CA LYS A 596 18.13 22.85 -10.51
C LYS A 596 18.13 23.48 -11.90
N ALA A 597 17.57 22.79 -12.90
CA ALA A 597 17.42 23.34 -14.25
C ALA A 597 16.51 24.59 -14.30
N ARG A 598 15.60 24.74 -13.33
CA ARG A 598 14.77 25.94 -13.12
C ARG A 598 15.45 27.05 -12.31
N GLY A 599 16.72 26.91 -11.95
CA GLY A 599 17.50 27.96 -11.29
C GLY A 599 17.67 27.79 -9.77
N PHE A 600 17.24 26.67 -9.19
CA PHE A 600 17.51 26.34 -7.79
C PHE A 600 18.92 25.74 -7.60
N SER A 601 19.92 26.61 -7.44
CA SER A 601 21.33 26.24 -7.28
C SER A 601 21.80 26.00 -5.84
N SER A 602 20.95 26.23 -4.83
CA SER A 602 21.28 25.99 -3.42
C SER A 602 20.10 25.39 -2.65
N LEU A 603 20.41 24.52 -1.68
CA LEU A 603 19.40 23.91 -0.82
C LEU A 603 18.68 24.97 0.02
N GLN A 604 19.42 25.95 0.56
CA GLN A 604 18.84 27.06 1.30
C GLN A 604 17.87 27.90 0.45
N GLY A 605 18.22 28.17 -0.81
CA GLY A 605 17.35 28.89 -1.74
C GLY A 605 16.05 28.14 -2.01
N LEU A 606 16.13 26.83 -2.26
CA LEU A 606 14.95 25.98 -2.45
C LEU A 606 14.08 25.91 -1.18
N ARG A 607 14.67 25.70 0.00
CA ARG A 607 13.95 25.71 1.29
C ARG A 607 13.19 27.01 1.50
N ARG A 608 13.86 28.15 1.28
CA ARG A 608 13.22 29.48 1.42
C ARG A 608 12.07 29.63 0.45
N PHE A 609 12.21 29.17 -0.79
CA PHE A 609 11.15 29.22 -1.79
C PHE A 609 9.92 28.42 -1.35
N VAL A 610 10.06 27.14 -1.00
CA VAL A 610 8.91 26.28 -0.66
C VAL A 610 8.19 26.79 0.61
N LYS A 611 8.95 27.22 1.63
CA LYS A 611 8.35 27.86 2.82
C LYS A 611 7.61 29.14 2.47
N SER A 612 8.17 29.98 1.60
CA SER A 612 7.50 31.20 1.14
C SER A 612 6.23 30.89 0.34
N LEU A 613 6.27 29.86 -0.52
CA LEU A 613 5.11 29.39 -1.28
C LEU A 613 3.97 28.99 -0.34
N ASN A 614 4.26 28.21 0.71
CA ASN A 614 3.26 27.83 1.72
C ASN A 614 2.61 29.07 2.38
N HIS A 615 3.42 30.02 2.85
CA HIS A 615 2.90 31.25 3.46
C HIS A 615 2.07 32.10 2.46
N CYS A 616 2.55 32.24 1.22
CA CYS A 616 1.84 32.99 0.18
C CYS A 616 0.51 32.33 -0.20
N LEU A 617 0.44 31.00 -0.27
CA LEU A 617 -0.81 30.27 -0.51
C LEU A 617 -1.80 30.42 0.63
N GLN A 618 -1.35 30.36 1.88
CA GLN A 618 -2.20 30.62 3.05
C GLN A 618 -2.78 32.05 3.02
N LEU A 619 -1.96 33.06 2.69
CA LEU A 619 -2.41 34.45 2.56
C LEU A 619 -3.33 34.69 1.35
N ALA A 620 -3.25 33.82 0.35
CA ALA A 620 -4.02 33.88 -0.88
C ALA A 620 -5.26 32.98 -0.86
N ASP A 621 -5.65 32.42 0.29
CA ASP A 621 -6.78 31.48 0.41
C ASP A 621 -6.66 30.30 -0.58
N GLN A 622 -5.44 29.79 -0.78
CA GLN A 622 -5.07 28.71 -1.70
C GLN A 622 -5.20 29.03 -3.20
N GLU A 623 -5.41 30.29 -3.58
CA GLU A 623 -5.48 30.72 -4.99
C GLU A 623 -4.08 30.84 -5.63
N PRO A 624 -3.69 29.97 -6.58
CA PRO A 624 -2.31 29.94 -7.11
C PRO A 624 -1.89 31.24 -7.82
N GLY A 625 -2.81 31.89 -8.54
CA GLY A 625 -2.52 33.14 -9.23
C GLY A 625 -2.15 34.26 -8.26
N ARG A 626 -2.90 34.38 -7.16
CA ARG A 626 -2.64 35.38 -6.13
C ARG A 626 -1.38 35.04 -5.32
N ALA A 627 -1.13 33.77 -5.05
CA ALA A 627 0.12 33.33 -4.43
C ALA A 627 1.34 33.66 -5.32
N ALA A 628 1.23 33.46 -6.64
CA ALA A 628 2.29 33.84 -7.59
C ALA A 628 2.58 35.34 -7.58
N GLU A 629 1.55 36.20 -7.53
CA GLU A 629 1.71 37.65 -7.37
C GLU A 629 2.51 38.01 -6.12
N LEU A 630 2.18 37.42 -4.97
CA LEU A 630 2.89 37.65 -3.70
C LEU A 630 4.34 37.14 -3.76
N LEU A 631 4.56 35.95 -4.33
CA LEU A 631 5.90 35.36 -4.47
C LEU A 631 6.82 36.22 -5.34
N ASN A 632 6.27 36.83 -6.40
CA ASN A 632 7.05 37.67 -7.32
C ASN A 632 7.56 38.98 -6.68
N GLU A 633 7.02 39.40 -5.54
CA GLU A 633 7.50 40.55 -4.77
C GLU A 633 8.68 40.18 -3.84
N LEU A 634 8.97 38.89 -3.69
CA LEU A 634 10.06 38.38 -2.87
C LEU A 634 11.31 38.14 -3.72
N ASP A 635 12.48 38.52 -3.19
CA ASP A 635 13.76 38.18 -3.79
C ASP A 635 14.11 36.71 -3.46
N LEU A 636 13.61 35.78 -4.27
CA LEU A 636 13.78 34.32 -4.13
C LEU A 636 14.59 33.73 -5.29
N GLN A 637 15.36 32.69 -4.98
CA GLN A 637 15.99 31.86 -6.00
C GLN A 637 14.91 31.02 -6.72
N GLY A 638 15.07 30.79 -8.03
CA GLY A 638 14.21 29.91 -8.80
C GLY A 638 13.98 30.39 -10.24
N PRO A 639 12.83 30.05 -10.86
CA PRO A 639 12.58 30.25 -12.29
C PRO A 639 12.31 31.71 -12.72
N GLY A 640 12.49 32.68 -11.82
CA GLY A 640 12.10 34.08 -12.06
C GLY A 640 10.60 34.30 -11.84
N ARG A 641 9.98 35.16 -12.65
CA ARG A 641 8.56 35.51 -12.49
C ARG A 641 7.65 34.31 -12.77
N LEU A 642 6.72 34.07 -11.86
CA LEU A 642 5.73 32.98 -11.93
C LEU A 642 4.32 33.52 -12.12
N ASP A 643 3.47 32.71 -12.76
CA ASP A 643 2.02 32.82 -12.74
C ASP A 643 1.40 31.53 -12.19
N ALA A 644 0.06 31.42 -12.21
CA ALA A 644 -0.63 30.23 -11.72
C ALA A 644 -0.18 28.95 -12.45
N GLU A 645 0.01 29.01 -13.77
CA GLU A 645 0.41 27.88 -14.58
C GLU A 645 1.87 27.48 -14.32
N GLY A 646 2.74 28.49 -14.16
CA GLY A 646 4.13 28.30 -13.76
C GLY A 646 4.25 27.57 -12.42
N LEU A 647 3.37 27.85 -11.46
CA LEU A 647 3.32 27.11 -10.19
C LEU A 647 2.88 25.65 -10.38
N VAL A 648 1.91 25.38 -11.26
CA VAL A 648 1.51 24.00 -11.59
C VAL A 648 2.67 23.20 -12.18
N PHE A 649 3.38 23.76 -13.17
CA PHE A 649 4.54 23.08 -13.76
C PHE A 649 5.69 22.92 -12.76
N LEU A 650 5.91 23.91 -11.90
CA LEU A 650 6.92 23.82 -10.85
C LEU A 650 6.57 22.72 -9.83
N ALA A 651 5.30 22.62 -9.43
CA ALA A 651 4.82 21.58 -8.52
C ALA A 651 4.93 20.18 -9.13
N ARG A 652 4.65 20.01 -10.42
CA ARG A 652 4.86 18.73 -11.11
C ARG A 652 6.35 18.34 -11.10
N ASP A 653 7.24 19.26 -11.45
CA ASP A 653 8.69 19.00 -11.45
C ASP A 653 9.21 18.70 -10.04
N TRP A 654 8.66 19.36 -9.01
CA TRP A 654 8.88 19.01 -7.61
C TRP A 654 8.49 17.56 -7.31
N MET A 655 7.27 17.14 -7.68
CA MET A 655 6.79 15.77 -7.42
C MET A 655 7.64 14.71 -8.11
N GLU A 656 8.07 14.97 -9.35
CA GLU A 656 8.96 14.06 -10.08
C GLU A 656 10.37 13.99 -9.49
N ASP A 657 10.91 15.12 -9.01
CA ASP A 657 12.20 15.15 -8.32
C ASP A 657 12.11 14.49 -6.93
N VAL A 658 11.01 14.69 -6.18
CA VAL A 658 10.73 14.01 -4.90
C VAL A 658 10.63 12.50 -5.11
N HIS A 659 9.91 12.05 -6.14
CA HIS A 659 9.85 10.62 -6.48
C HIS A 659 11.24 10.03 -6.74
N GLU A 660 12.11 10.73 -7.49
CA GLU A 660 13.46 10.26 -7.77
C GLU A 660 14.32 10.11 -6.50
N ILE A 661 14.23 11.06 -5.56
CA ILE A 661 14.98 10.97 -4.30
C ILE A 661 14.42 9.94 -3.32
N CYS A 662 13.16 9.54 -3.47
CA CYS A 662 12.55 8.44 -2.71
C CYS A 662 12.93 7.06 -3.26
N ARG A 663 13.63 6.97 -4.41
CA ARG A 663 14.01 5.68 -5.01
C ARG A 663 15.20 5.05 -4.28
N VAL A 664 15.02 3.84 -3.75
CA VAL A 664 16.01 3.14 -2.93
C VAL A 664 17.29 2.78 -3.68
N SER A 665 17.21 2.60 -5.00
CA SER A 665 18.38 2.27 -5.83
C SER A 665 19.48 3.33 -5.80
N ASN A 666 19.11 4.57 -5.47
CA ASN A 666 20.05 5.69 -5.38
C ASN A 666 20.91 5.66 -4.10
N TYR A 667 20.64 4.74 -3.18
CA TYR A 667 21.25 4.67 -1.85
C TYR A 667 21.82 3.29 -1.49
N LEU A 668 21.82 2.32 -2.40
CA LEU A 668 22.25 0.94 -2.09
C LEU A 668 23.67 0.87 -1.49
N GLN A 669 24.57 1.71 -1.97
CA GLN A 669 25.97 1.80 -1.50
C GLN A 669 26.12 2.53 -0.17
N ASP A 670 25.12 3.34 0.22
CA ASP A 670 25.12 4.15 1.43
C ASP A 670 24.50 3.40 2.63
N THR A 671 24.06 2.14 2.44
CA THR A 671 23.42 1.32 3.49
C THR A 671 24.40 0.82 4.56
N ASP A 672 24.06 1.05 5.84
CA ASP A 672 24.87 0.63 6.97
C ASP A 672 24.81 -0.90 7.19
N ARG A 673 25.95 -1.56 7.00
CA ARG A 673 26.05 -3.02 7.15
C ARG A 673 25.73 -3.52 8.55
N SER A 674 26.12 -2.78 9.59
CA SER A 674 25.92 -3.18 10.98
C SER A 674 24.45 -3.09 11.37
N ALA A 675 23.76 -2.03 10.95
CA ALA A 675 22.32 -1.85 11.14
C ALA A 675 21.50 -2.88 10.36
N SER A 676 21.81 -3.09 9.08
CA SER A 676 21.13 -4.10 8.24
C SER A 676 21.31 -5.52 8.79
N ALA A 677 22.54 -5.89 9.17
CA ALA A 677 22.82 -7.20 9.77
C ALA A 677 22.14 -7.38 11.13
N TYR A 678 21.99 -6.30 11.89
CA TYR A 678 21.27 -6.31 13.15
C TYR A 678 19.77 -6.56 12.95
N GLY A 679 19.12 -5.78 12.08
CA GLY A 679 17.70 -5.97 11.73
C GLY A 679 17.43 -7.38 11.21
N TYR A 680 18.27 -7.88 10.30
CA TYR A 680 18.21 -9.25 9.79
C TYR A 680 18.22 -10.31 10.90
N LYS A 681 19.15 -10.19 11.86
CA LYS A 681 19.25 -11.12 12.99
C LYS A 681 18.04 -11.07 13.92
N LEU A 682 17.52 -9.87 14.21
CA LEU A 682 16.35 -9.72 15.06
C LEU A 682 15.10 -10.36 14.44
N ARG A 683 14.91 -10.16 13.13
CA ARG A 683 13.81 -10.81 12.41
C ARG A 683 13.94 -12.33 12.42
N SER A 684 15.13 -12.86 12.16
CA SER A 684 15.41 -14.30 12.26
C SER A 684 15.15 -14.85 13.68
N PHE A 685 15.52 -14.10 14.72
CA PHE A 685 15.22 -14.46 16.11
C PHE A 685 13.72 -14.49 16.38
N LEU A 686 12.98 -13.48 15.93
CA LEU A 686 11.53 -13.40 16.11
C LEU A 686 10.82 -14.56 15.40
N ARG A 687 11.22 -14.90 14.17
CA ARG A 687 10.71 -16.07 13.43
C ARG A 687 10.93 -17.38 14.18
N SER A 688 12.07 -17.51 14.86
CA SER A 688 12.38 -18.68 15.70
C SER A 688 11.67 -18.68 17.06
N ASN A 689 11.06 -17.55 17.44
CA ASN A 689 10.39 -17.34 18.73
C ASN A 689 9.00 -16.71 18.53
N ARG A 690 8.19 -17.30 17.64
CA ARG A 690 6.85 -16.79 17.26
C ARG A 690 5.93 -16.46 18.45
N TRP A 691 6.14 -17.12 19.59
CA TRP A 691 5.39 -16.90 20.82
C TRP A 691 5.49 -15.46 21.37
N LEU A 692 6.53 -14.70 21.00
CA LEU A 692 6.71 -13.31 21.45
C LEU A 692 5.60 -12.38 20.94
N GLY A 693 5.05 -12.66 19.75
CA GLY A 693 3.94 -11.90 19.18
C GLY A 693 2.61 -12.10 19.93
N ALA A 694 2.49 -13.13 20.76
CA ALA A 694 1.29 -13.38 21.56
C ALA A 694 1.21 -12.46 22.79
N ALA A 695 0.03 -12.36 23.39
CA ALA A 695 -0.19 -11.64 24.65
C ALA A 695 0.70 -12.17 25.79
N PRO A 696 1.02 -11.33 26.80
CA PRO A 696 1.94 -11.67 27.89
C PRO A 696 1.38 -12.78 28.79
N GLN A 697 2.28 -13.63 29.30
CA GLN A 697 1.94 -14.67 30.27
C GLN A 697 1.79 -14.10 31.68
N LYS A 698 1.23 -14.90 32.60
CA LYS A 698 1.17 -14.51 34.01
C LYS A 698 2.58 -14.33 34.57
N GLY A 699 2.88 -13.12 35.05
CA GLY A 699 4.19 -12.76 35.62
C GLY A 699 5.08 -11.98 34.66
N ASP A 700 4.77 -12.01 33.36
CA ASP A 700 5.41 -11.13 32.38
C ASP A 700 5.08 -9.67 32.69
N TYR A 701 6.02 -8.77 32.42
CA TYR A 701 5.81 -7.33 32.63
C TYR A 701 6.69 -6.49 31.70
N ALA A 702 6.23 -5.26 31.45
CA ALA A 702 7.01 -4.17 30.89
C ALA A 702 6.86 -2.95 31.82
N ASP A 703 7.95 -2.27 32.15
CA ASP A 703 7.93 -1.05 32.95
C ASP A 703 8.90 0.01 32.41
N MET A 704 8.60 1.26 32.77
CA MET A 704 9.44 2.42 32.52
C MET A 704 10.03 2.88 33.86
N LEU A 705 11.34 3.07 33.90
CA LEU A 705 12.05 3.56 35.09
C LEU A 705 11.50 4.94 35.51
N ARG A 706 11.12 5.08 36.79
CA ARG A 706 10.57 6.30 37.37
C ARG A 706 11.34 6.73 38.63
N PRO A 707 11.60 8.04 38.82
CA PRO A 707 11.40 9.12 37.84
C PRO A 707 12.32 8.94 36.62
N ALA A 708 11.94 9.49 35.46
CA ALA A 708 12.72 9.36 34.22
C ALA A 708 14.15 9.88 34.42
N ASP A 709 14.29 11.04 35.08
CA ASP A 709 15.59 11.60 35.50
C ASP A 709 16.60 11.63 34.34
N GLY A 710 16.26 12.43 33.33
CA GLY A 710 17.06 12.65 32.12
C GLY A 710 16.84 11.63 30.99
N ALA A 711 16.34 10.43 31.26
CA ALA A 711 16.22 9.37 30.25
C ALA A 711 14.94 8.51 30.40
N VAL A 712 14.42 8.01 29.28
CA VAL A 712 13.30 7.06 29.24
C VAL A 712 13.86 5.64 29.10
N ILE A 713 14.03 4.97 30.22
CA ILE A 713 14.48 3.58 30.27
C ILE A 713 13.27 2.65 30.33
N ILE A 714 13.11 1.77 29.35
CA ILE A 714 12.09 0.73 29.34
C ILE A 714 12.78 -0.62 29.57
N HIS A 715 12.18 -1.45 30.42
CA HIS A 715 12.64 -2.80 30.68
C HIS A 715 11.48 -3.76 30.90
N GLY A 716 11.72 -5.05 30.77
CA GLY A 716 10.67 -6.03 30.99
C GLY A 716 11.12 -7.46 30.84
N ILE A 717 10.22 -8.38 31.18
CA ILE A 717 10.44 -9.82 31.08
C ILE A 717 9.25 -10.47 30.38
N ARG A 718 9.55 -11.39 29.46
CA ARG A 718 8.61 -12.30 28.80
C ARG A 718 8.98 -13.74 29.06
N THR A 719 8.00 -14.61 29.18
CA THR A 719 8.20 -16.05 29.45
C THR A 719 7.60 -16.87 28.30
N SER A 720 8.35 -17.86 27.82
CA SER A 720 7.86 -18.78 26.79
C SER A 720 6.63 -19.56 27.28
N PRO A 721 5.73 -20.01 26.38
CA PRO A 721 4.51 -20.71 26.78
C PRO A 721 4.73 -21.98 27.61
N ASP A 722 5.88 -22.65 27.43
CA ASP A 722 6.27 -23.84 28.21
C ASP A 722 6.95 -23.50 29.55
N GLY A 723 7.20 -22.21 29.82
CA GLY A 723 7.91 -21.74 31.00
C GLY A 723 9.42 -21.97 30.98
N GLY A 724 9.95 -22.60 29.93
CA GLY A 724 11.34 -23.05 29.85
C GLY A 724 12.35 -21.95 29.49
N ARG A 725 11.89 -20.82 28.96
CA ARG A 725 12.75 -19.69 28.57
C ARG A 725 12.15 -18.37 29.04
N LYS A 726 13.03 -17.45 29.42
CA LYS A 726 12.67 -16.07 29.73
C LYS A 726 13.53 -15.13 28.91
N ILE A 727 12.92 -14.05 28.46
CA ILE A 727 13.56 -12.96 27.73
C ILE A 727 13.52 -11.73 28.61
N LEU A 728 14.67 -11.09 28.79
CA LEU A 728 14.80 -9.79 29.44
C LEU A 728 15.12 -8.74 28.38
N PHE A 729 14.33 -7.67 28.36
CA PHE A 729 14.55 -6.48 27.56
C PHE A 729 14.98 -5.31 28.45
N LEU A 730 15.95 -4.53 27.98
CA LEU A 730 16.37 -3.28 28.61
C LEU A 730 16.89 -2.32 27.52
N ALA A 731 16.30 -1.14 27.42
CA ALA A 731 16.76 -0.12 26.48
C ALA A 731 16.58 1.30 27.00
N ASN A 732 17.44 2.19 26.53
CA ASN A 732 17.26 3.63 26.60
C ASN A 732 16.54 4.11 25.33
N MET A 733 15.27 4.43 25.48
CA MET A 733 14.39 4.81 24.37
C MET A 733 14.48 6.29 24.04
N GLU A 734 14.95 7.11 24.98
CA GLU A 734 14.96 8.56 24.82
C GLU A 734 15.86 9.25 25.86
N GLY A 735 16.52 10.34 25.48
CA GLY A 735 17.15 11.27 26.42
C GLY A 735 18.62 10.96 26.70
N GLU A 736 19.06 11.36 27.89
CA GLU A 736 20.47 11.31 28.30
C GLU A 736 21.00 9.88 28.42
N PRO A 737 22.32 9.70 28.28
CA PRO A 737 22.92 8.40 28.47
C PRO A 737 22.85 8.00 29.95
N LYS A 738 22.49 6.75 30.25
CA LYS A 738 22.24 6.30 31.63
C LYS A 738 23.03 5.04 31.97
N THR A 739 23.71 5.06 33.11
CA THR A 739 24.35 3.88 33.70
C THR A 739 23.34 3.13 34.56
N ILE A 740 23.11 1.87 34.23
CA ILE A 740 22.06 1.03 34.81
C ILE A 740 22.69 -0.28 35.27
N GLN A 741 22.23 -0.80 36.41
CA GLN A 741 22.49 -2.17 36.83
C GLN A 741 21.22 -2.98 36.57
N PRO A 742 21.17 -3.92 35.60
CA PRO A 742 19.95 -4.65 35.26
C PRO A 742 19.31 -5.35 36.46
N ALA A 743 20.10 -5.94 37.36
CA ALA A 743 19.61 -6.56 38.59
C ALA A 743 18.85 -5.56 39.51
N ALA A 744 19.24 -4.29 39.54
CA ALA A 744 18.55 -3.29 40.36
C ALA A 744 17.12 -3.01 39.85
N LEU A 745 16.88 -3.15 38.54
CA LEU A 745 15.54 -3.01 37.94
C LEU A 745 14.61 -4.20 38.28
N MET A 746 15.20 -5.33 38.66
CA MET A 746 14.50 -6.56 39.03
C MET A 746 14.51 -6.80 40.55
N ALA A 747 14.84 -5.78 41.35
CA ALA A 747 14.98 -5.93 42.79
C ALA A 747 13.73 -6.54 43.43
N GLY A 748 13.93 -7.60 44.22
CA GLY A 748 12.85 -8.31 44.90
C GLY A 748 12.07 -9.30 44.03
N ARG A 749 12.57 -9.63 42.83
CA ARG A 749 11.96 -10.62 41.95
C ARG A 749 12.81 -11.89 41.80
N GLU A 750 12.17 -13.00 41.42
CA GLU A 750 12.81 -14.32 41.31
C GLU A 750 13.84 -14.39 40.17
N GLU A 751 13.73 -13.50 39.18
CA GLU A 751 14.56 -13.46 37.99
C GLU A 751 16.04 -13.10 38.24
N LEU A 752 16.34 -12.60 39.44
CA LEU A 752 17.71 -12.39 39.93
C LEU A 752 18.51 -13.69 40.09
N THR A 753 17.85 -14.85 40.12
CA THR A 753 18.48 -16.15 40.37
C THR A 753 18.87 -16.89 39.09
N TYR A 754 18.50 -16.38 37.92
CA TYR A 754 18.79 -17.03 36.63
C TYR A 754 20.19 -16.71 36.11
N GLY A 755 20.78 -17.68 35.39
CA GLY A 755 21.87 -17.43 34.47
C GLY A 755 21.32 -16.74 33.23
N TRP A 756 21.94 -15.63 32.82
CA TRP A 756 21.52 -14.87 31.65
C TRP A 756 22.60 -14.93 30.57
N LYS A 757 22.17 -15.03 29.31
CA LYS A 757 23.03 -14.91 28.13
C LYS A 757 22.64 -13.69 27.32
N LEU A 758 23.62 -13.01 26.75
CA LEU A 758 23.37 -11.92 25.81
C LEU A 758 22.83 -12.49 24.49
N THR A 759 21.61 -12.14 24.11
CA THR A 759 21.00 -12.57 22.85
C THR A 759 21.23 -11.56 21.75
N ALA A 760 21.01 -10.28 22.06
CA ALA A 760 21.25 -9.18 21.14
C ALA A 760 21.67 -7.92 21.90
N ALA A 761 22.50 -7.10 21.25
CA ALA A 761 22.82 -5.74 21.67
C ALA A 761 22.76 -4.84 20.44
N THR A 762 22.31 -3.60 20.61
CA THR A 762 22.31 -2.61 19.53
C THR A 762 23.73 -2.41 18.96
N PRO A 763 23.91 -2.13 17.66
CA PRO A 763 25.20 -2.19 16.96
C PRO A 763 26.37 -1.49 17.69
N ASP A 764 26.19 -0.22 18.07
CA ASP A 764 27.24 0.57 18.73
C ASP A 764 27.59 0.07 20.15
N LEU A 765 26.66 -0.62 20.80
CA LEU A 765 26.85 -1.20 22.12
C LEU A 765 27.53 -2.57 22.03
N GLN A 766 27.24 -3.34 20.98
CA GLN A 766 27.75 -4.70 20.80
C GLN A 766 29.29 -4.76 20.82
N GLY A 767 29.98 -3.74 20.30
CA GLY A 767 31.44 -3.67 20.33
C GLY A 767 32.04 -3.54 21.73
N SER A 768 31.25 -3.16 22.74
CA SER A 768 31.67 -3.01 24.13
C SER A 768 31.30 -4.18 25.03
N LEU A 769 30.54 -5.15 24.52
CA LEU A 769 30.05 -6.32 25.25
C LEU A 769 30.66 -7.62 24.71
N ASN A 770 30.56 -8.68 25.50
CA ASN A 770 30.86 -10.03 25.01
C ASN A 770 29.92 -10.39 23.85
N PRO A 771 30.31 -11.30 22.94
CA PRO A 771 29.49 -11.66 21.80
C PRO A 771 28.17 -12.32 22.20
N PRO A 772 27.10 -12.23 21.37
CA PRO A 772 25.87 -12.97 21.58
C PRO A 772 26.08 -14.46 21.86
N GLY A 773 25.31 -15.02 22.79
CA GLY A 773 25.44 -16.38 23.34
C GLY A 773 26.35 -16.49 24.57
N SER A 774 27.09 -15.43 24.92
CA SER A 774 27.93 -15.39 26.11
C SER A 774 27.12 -15.14 27.39
N SER A 775 27.61 -15.65 28.52
CA SER A 775 27.02 -15.34 29.84
C SER A 775 27.13 -13.84 30.14
N PHE A 776 26.05 -13.28 30.66
CA PHE A 776 25.90 -11.87 31.01
C PHE A 776 25.65 -11.73 32.51
N ASP A 777 26.54 -10.99 33.20
CA ASP A 777 26.36 -10.66 34.61
C ASP A 777 25.41 -9.47 34.78
N ILE A 778 24.15 -9.75 35.10
CA ILE A 778 23.12 -8.72 35.35
C ILE A 778 23.42 -7.84 36.58
N THR A 779 24.41 -8.19 37.41
CA THR A 779 24.87 -7.36 38.52
C THR A 779 25.94 -6.36 38.12
N ALA A 780 26.53 -6.49 36.92
CA ALA A 780 27.41 -5.47 36.37
C ALA A 780 26.60 -4.24 35.91
N THR A 781 27.25 -3.07 35.90
CA THR A 781 26.66 -1.87 35.31
C THR A 781 26.88 -1.83 33.80
N ILE A 782 25.87 -1.36 33.08
CA ILE A 782 25.93 -1.05 31.65
C ILE A 782 25.55 0.40 31.43
N ARG A 783 26.23 1.07 30.51
CA ARG A 783 25.90 2.45 30.14
C ARG A 783 25.22 2.45 28.78
N LEU A 784 23.97 2.94 28.73
CA LEU A 784 23.16 2.99 27.51
C LEU A 784 22.99 4.43 27.04
N GLU A 785 23.50 4.72 25.84
CA GLU A 785 23.16 5.93 25.08
C GLU A 785 21.71 5.87 24.58
N ASN A 786 21.15 6.98 24.11
CA ASN A 786 19.86 6.97 23.42
C ASN A 786 19.89 6.02 22.21
N ALA A 787 18.81 5.25 22.03
CA ALA A 787 18.63 4.20 21.02
C ALA A 787 19.52 2.96 21.23
N GLN A 788 20.07 2.77 22.43
CA GLN A 788 20.82 1.57 22.79
C GLN A 788 20.03 0.66 23.73
N GLY A 789 20.23 -0.64 23.58
CA GLY A 789 19.57 -1.65 24.39
C GLY A 789 20.18 -3.04 24.23
N ILE A 790 19.73 -3.92 25.11
CA ILE A 790 20.11 -5.33 25.14
C ILE A 790 18.87 -6.22 25.29
N LEU A 791 19.01 -7.43 24.77
CA LEU A 791 18.10 -8.54 24.94
C LEU A 791 18.87 -9.71 25.56
N LEU A 792 18.39 -10.27 26.65
CA LEU A 792 18.99 -11.43 27.32
C LEU A 792 18.01 -12.60 27.31
N GLU A 793 18.53 -13.81 27.25
CA GLU A 793 17.77 -15.07 27.40
C GLU A 793 18.27 -15.82 28.64
N SER A 794 17.35 -16.44 29.38
CA SER A 794 17.69 -17.30 30.52
C SER A 794 18.29 -18.63 30.06
N ASP A 795 19.25 -19.15 30.83
CA ASP A 795 19.87 -20.47 30.63
C ASP A 795 18.91 -21.67 30.71
#